data_AF-A0A9X0YP59-F1
#
_entry.id   AF-A0A9X0YP59-F1
#
_cell.length_a   1.000
_cell.length_b   1.000
_cell.length_c   1.000
_cell.angle_alpha   90.00
_cell.angle_beta   90.00
_cell.angle_gamma   90.00
#
_symmetry.space_group_name_H-M   'P 1'
#
loop_
_entity.id
_entity.type
_entity.pdbx_description
1 polymer ?
#
loop_
_entity_poly.entity_id
_entity_poly.type
_entity_poly.pdbx_seq_one_letter_code
_entity_poly.pdbx_strand_id
1 'polypeptide(L)'
;MKTKKFIILAVSLFTFFHFSPQYVAATSDEVKEQVNVKKTDELDASNELQDETQTEDKDEQSLPEVDEPTEEIDNGSEEADSIGTETSEEGNSDKPEELSKQESGEKETPAKEEADEPAEVKEEESVEEDSVEESESIQLETFSVQVAEAPFQKGDRHNNIVGIKVKLNRVGFDGISETDYFGSWMETRVKQFQTYYGLSVTGKTDQATLQKLDEVYSSPFQEGKRHNDTVALKEKLNQLGYGYISVTTLYGSYMDTQVRKFQGDNGLRVNGIMDSITLKKLNDLAGQTSFQKGDRHNNIVGIKVKLNRVGFDGISETDYFGSWMETRVKQFQTYYGLSVTGKTDQATLQKLDEVYNSPFQEGKRHNDTVALKEKLNQLGYGYISVTTLYGSYMDTQVRKFQRDNGLRVNGIMDSITLKKLNDLAGQTNFQKGDRHNNIVGIKVKLNRVGFDGISETDYFGSWMETRAKQFQTYYRLSVTGKTDQATLQKLDEVYNSPFQKGKRHNDTVSLKEKLNRVGYGYITETTLYGSFMDTQVRKLQRDNGLRVNGIMDNITLKKLDDLVKETPFQFGDRHDDIAGIKVKLNRVGFDGISETNYFGSWMETRVKQFQTYYGLSATGKTDEATLKKLDNVYNSPFQEGKRHNDTIELKEKLNQLGYGYITVTTLYGSYMDTQVRKFQSDNGLRVNGIVDEVTLAKINEAIANKTIINYTRYNLTLQQALNIQMAIDNPPPQTDLYRSSPAYISSNYVEISQSGAIYSGGNVKVRTLPKLIESTYKYTLTPGTRVTILETVKGDAYNGSTDWYRIRYNDQILYAHTLLVNPQATIATTTANLNVRSEPGSNSHVYGVLPKGTEVNVISNTGNWYEISYGTWRNATQSDTELYLNPDNNDEFQHLDLSSTAGATVAELNAFLKGKGILEGLGQAFIDASKAHNVNELYLVSHALLETGNGTSKLATGIEVNGKKVYNMFGINAYDSCPQTCGSQKAYEENWDTPYKAIVGGAKFIGEDYIHNANKQNTLYKMRWNPSAMEATGKFGRQYATDIGWAAKQVTNLKNMYNTLSNPLFRFNIVQYK
;
A
#
# COMPACT_ATOMS: atom_id res chain seq x y z
N MET A 1 3.61 -74.56 -11.37
CA MET A 1 3.93 -75.22 -12.67
C MET A 1 5.03 -74.41 -13.38
N LYS A 2 5.89 -75.06 -14.17
CA LYS A 2 7.07 -74.53 -14.95
C LYS A 2 7.36 -73.01 -14.98
N THR A 3 8.44 -72.63 -14.29
CA THR A 3 9.57 -71.77 -14.73
C THR A 3 9.49 -70.96 -16.05
N LYS A 4 9.98 -69.71 -16.03
CA LYS A 4 11.16 -69.26 -16.81
C LYS A 4 11.71 -67.89 -16.35
N LYS A 5 13.04 -67.70 -16.48
CA LYS A 5 13.71 -66.37 -16.49
C LYS A 5 13.83 -65.88 -17.94
N PHE A 6 14.02 -64.57 -18.15
CA PHE A 6 14.93 -64.04 -19.18
C PHE A 6 15.48 -62.66 -18.78
N ILE A 7 16.51 -62.20 -19.50
CA ILE A 7 17.30 -60.98 -19.32
C ILE A 7 17.57 -60.42 -20.75
N ILE A 8 18.08 -59.19 -20.89
CA ILE A 8 19.02 -58.67 -21.93
C ILE A 8 18.57 -57.49 -22.83
N LEU A 9 19.46 -56.47 -22.83
CA LEU A 9 19.75 -55.38 -23.78
C LEU A 9 18.81 -54.20 -24.08
N ALA A 10 19.48 -53.11 -24.46
CA ALA A 10 18.96 -51.90 -25.09
C ALA A 10 19.38 -51.85 -26.57
N VAL A 11 18.73 -50.98 -27.36
CA VAL A 11 19.09 -50.60 -28.75
C VAL A 11 18.83 -49.10 -28.92
N SER A 12 19.52 -48.45 -29.87
CA SER A 12 19.50 -47.01 -30.10
C SER A 12 19.08 -46.63 -31.53
N LEU A 13 18.79 -45.33 -31.73
CA LEU A 13 18.95 -44.53 -32.98
C LEU A 13 17.85 -44.52 -34.09
N PHE A 14 17.70 -43.32 -34.70
CA PHE A 14 17.19 -42.91 -36.04
C PHE A 14 15.67 -42.80 -36.43
N THR A 15 15.11 -41.61 -36.18
CA THR A 15 14.53 -40.60 -37.14
C THR A 15 13.36 -40.83 -38.15
N PHE A 16 12.57 -39.75 -38.31
CA PHE A 16 11.71 -39.30 -39.46
C PHE A 16 10.44 -40.12 -39.81
N PHE A 17 9.25 -39.50 -39.93
CA PHE A 17 8.86 -38.58 -41.03
C PHE A 17 7.75 -37.55 -40.68
N HIS A 18 7.44 -36.62 -41.60
CA HIS A 18 6.35 -35.62 -41.56
C HIS A 18 5.00 -36.16 -42.08
N PHE A 19 3.88 -35.51 -41.69
CA PHE A 19 2.77 -35.16 -42.62
C PHE A 19 1.87 -34.02 -42.07
N SER A 20 1.20 -33.28 -42.96
CA SER A 20 0.17 -32.26 -42.67
C SER A 20 -0.69 -32.00 -43.91
N PRO A 21 -1.92 -31.45 -43.79
CA PRO A 21 -2.38 -30.45 -44.77
C PRO A 21 -3.19 -29.25 -44.18
N GLN A 22 -3.37 -28.24 -45.04
CA GLN A 22 -3.94 -26.88 -44.82
C GLN A 22 -5.48 -26.89 -44.65
N TYR A 23 -6.21 -25.79 -44.38
CA TYR A 23 -6.39 -24.46 -45.05
C TYR A 23 -7.24 -23.55 -44.12
N VAL A 24 -7.36 -22.20 -44.19
CA VAL A 24 -6.72 -21.00 -44.82
C VAL A 24 -7.30 -19.77 -44.03
N ALA A 25 -6.92 -18.48 -44.08
CA ALA A 25 -6.35 -17.53 -45.06
C ALA A 25 -5.52 -16.41 -44.34
N ALA A 26 -4.71 -15.56 -44.98
CA ALA A 26 -4.97 -14.34 -45.81
C ALA A 26 -5.55 -13.13 -45.06
N THR A 27 -5.03 -11.89 -45.16
CA THR A 27 -3.84 -11.26 -45.82
C THR A 27 -3.73 -9.82 -45.25
N SER A 28 -2.63 -9.04 -45.28
CA SER A 28 -1.21 -9.14 -45.71
C SER A 28 -0.38 -8.21 -44.75
N ASP A 29 0.84 -7.68 -44.89
CA ASP A 29 1.92 -7.42 -45.89
C ASP A 29 3.28 -7.51 -45.13
N GLU A 30 4.51 -7.71 -45.65
CA GLU A 30 5.31 -7.16 -46.78
C GLU A 30 5.88 -5.74 -46.48
N VAL A 31 7.16 -5.37 -46.67
CA VAL A 31 8.36 -5.85 -47.43
C VAL A 31 9.58 -5.00 -46.94
N LYS A 32 10.92 -5.27 -46.91
CA LYS A 32 11.95 -6.35 -47.12
C LYS A 32 13.34 -5.81 -46.57
N GLU A 33 14.53 -6.45 -46.43
CA GLU A 33 15.02 -7.86 -46.36
C GLU A 33 16.59 -7.97 -46.36
N GLN A 34 17.23 -8.67 -45.38
CA GLN A 34 18.50 -9.48 -45.49
C GLN A 34 19.88 -8.80 -45.86
N VAL A 35 21.11 -9.41 -45.87
CA VAL A 35 21.68 -10.75 -45.45
C VAL A 35 23.21 -10.77 -45.12
N ASN A 36 23.64 -11.83 -44.41
CA ASN A 36 24.97 -12.47 -44.15
C ASN A 36 26.35 -11.87 -44.55
N VAL A 37 27.23 -11.80 -43.53
CA VAL A 37 28.42 -12.69 -43.28
C VAL A 37 29.18 -13.32 -44.47
N LYS A 38 30.49 -13.00 -44.63
CA LYS A 38 31.63 -13.97 -44.53
C LYS A 38 33.05 -13.37 -44.72
N LYS A 39 33.90 -13.58 -43.70
CA LYS A 39 35.29 -14.13 -43.67
C LYS A 39 36.40 -13.66 -44.68
N THR A 40 37.65 -13.93 -44.29
CA THR A 40 38.93 -13.91 -45.03
C THR A 40 39.63 -12.55 -45.15
N ASP A 41 40.98 -12.44 -45.07
CA ASP A 41 42.03 -13.33 -44.49
C ASP A 41 43.28 -12.45 -44.15
N GLU A 42 44.42 -13.05 -43.80
CA GLU A 42 45.68 -12.42 -43.32
C GLU A 42 46.44 -11.58 -44.38
N LEU A 43 47.31 -10.66 -43.94
CA LEU A 43 48.74 -10.61 -44.34
C LEU A 43 49.57 -9.54 -43.59
N ASP A 44 50.85 -9.84 -43.38
CA ASP A 44 51.92 -8.91 -42.96
C ASP A 44 52.39 -8.01 -44.12
N ALA A 45 52.93 -6.82 -43.81
CA ALA A 45 54.21 -6.32 -44.33
C ALA A 45 54.65 -4.99 -43.67
N SER A 46 55.96 -4.74 -43.67
CA SER A 46 56.63 -3.55 -43.13
C SER A 46 57.20 -2.62 -44.23
N ASN A 47 57.69 -1.45 -43.82
CA ASN A 47 58.33 -0.40 -44.64
C ASN A 47 57.36 0.39 -45.55
N GLU A 48 57.66 1.63 -45.98
CA GLU A 48 58.97 2.29 -46.06
C GLU A 48 58.96 3.79 -45.69
N LEU A 49 60.17 4.35 -45.60
CA LEU A 49 60.46 5.75 -45.29
C LEU A 49 60.00 6.73 -46.40
N GLN A 50 59.74 7.98 -46.05
CA GLN A 50 60.58 9.07 -46.55
C GLN A 50 60.56 10.33 -45.66
N ASP A 51 61.52 11.21 -45.94
CA ASP A 51 61.92 12.39 -45.18
C ASP A 51 61.72 13.64 -46.04
N GLU A 52 61.37 14.77 -45.43
CA GLU A 52 61.54 16.09 -46.06
C GLU A 52 61.59 17.21 -45.00
N THR A 53 62.81 17.56 -44.58
CA THR A 53 63.09 18.76 -43.79
C THR A 53 63.09 20.02 -44.66
N GLN A 54 62.63 21.16 -44.12
CA GLN A 54 63.20 22.45 -44.53
C GLN A 54 63.27 23.46 -43.37
N THR A 55 64.40 24.16 -43.31
CA THR A 55 64.73 25.32 -42.47
C THR A 55 64.23 26.61 -43.16
N GLU A 56 64.03 27.77 -42.51
CA GLU A 56 65.01 28.76 -41.99
C GLU A 56 64.18 29.94 -41.36
N ASP A 57 64.66 30.78 -40.42
CA ASP A 57 65.86 30.74 -39.56
C ASP A 57 65.72 31.72 -38.35
N LYS A 58 66.77 31.77 -37.51
CA LYS A 58 67.45 32.93 -36.84
C LYS A 58 66.91 34.37 -37.05
N ASP A 59 67.06 35.34 -36.13
CA ASP A 59 67.79 35.43 -34.84
C ASP A 59 67.32 36.70 -34.04
N GLU A 60 67.90 37.23 -32.94
CA GLU A 60 69.17 37.00 -32.20
C GLU A 60 69.08 37.35 -30.67
N GLN A 61 70.24 37.42 -30.01
CA GLN A 61 70.65 38.04 -28.72
C GLN A 61 69.73 39.14 -28.10
N SER A 62 69.62 39.29 -26.78
CA SER A 62 70.75 39.59 -25.87
C SER A 62 70.40 39.54 -24.36
N LEU A 63 71.43 39.34 -23.51
CA LEU A 63 71.42 39.60 -22.06
C LEU A 63 71.97 41.01 -21.76
N PRO A 64 71.75 41.53 -20.53
CA PRO A 64 72.93 41.80 -19.70
C PRO A 64 72.79 41.34 -18.23
N GLU A 65 73.88 41.47 -17.49
CA GLU A 65 74.05 41.02 -16.09
C GLU A 65 73.69 42.08 -15.03
N VAL A 66 73.38 41.57 -13.83
CA VAL A 66 73.83 41.99 -12.49
C VAL A 66 74.38 43.41 -12.31
N ASP A 67 73.79 44.19 -11.38
CA ASP A 67 74.55 44.70 -10.21
C ASP A 67 73.66 45.17 -9.04
N GLU A 68 74.21 45.03 -7.83
CA GLU A 68 73.77 45.63 -6.55
C GLU A 68 74.43 47.04 -6.38
N PRO A 69 74.39 47.81 -5.26
CA PRO A 69 73.90 47.51 -3.90
C PRO A 69 73.09 48.65 -3.20
N THR A 70 72.65 48.45 -1.95
CA THR A 70 73.14 49.20 -0.75
C THR A 70 72.41 48.77 0.55
N GLU A 71 73.10 48.92 1.67
CA GLU A 71 72.68 48.51 3.02
C GLU A 71 71.96 49.65 3.79
N GLU A 72 71.24 49.33 4.87
CA GLU A 72 71.72 49.63 6.25
C GLU A 72 70.78 49.08 7.36
N ILE A 73 71.37 48.25 8.26
CA ILE A 73 71.24 48.13 9.74
C ILE A 73 69.96 48.71 10.45
N ASP A 74 69.31 48.10 11.46
CA ASP A 74 69.78 47.26 12.58
C ASP A 74 68.62 46.76 13.51
N ASN A 75 68.93 45.80 14.39
CA ASN A 75 68.36 45.44 15.73
C ASN A 75 66.87 45.65 16.12
N GLY A 76 66.23 44.71 16.84
CA GLY A 76 66.71 43.40 17.33
C GLY A 76 65.85 42.76 18.44
N SER A 77 66.18 41.50 18.79
CA SER A 77 65.63 40.62 19.86
C SER A 77 64.12 40.22 19.79
N GLU A 78 63.68 38.97 19.96
CA GLU A 78 64.03 37.84 20.87
C GLU A 78 63.47 37.99 22.31
N GLU A 79 62.86 37.00 22.98
CA GLU A 79 62.35 35.66 22.56
C GLU A 79 61.39 35.08 23.65
N ALA A 80 61.04 33.79 23.53
CA ALA A 80 60.78 32.80 24.61
C ALA A 80 59.46 32.82 25.44
N ASP A 81 58.57 31.90 25.07
CA ASP A 81 58.12 30.74 25.88
C ASP A 81 57.48 30.84 27.29
N SER A 82 56.16 30.59 27.29
CA SER A 82 55.52 29.32 27.74
C SER A 82 55.37 28.92 29.24
N ILE A 83 54.39 28.01 29.43
CA ILE A 83 54.15 27.09 30.58
C ILE A 83 53.63 27.72 31.90
N GLY A 84 52.53 27.14 32.40
CA GLY A 84 51.92 27.42 33.70
C GLY A 84 50.53 26.78 33.80
N THR A 85 50.40 25.68 34.57
CA THR A 85 49.18 24.84 34.69
C THR A 85 48.48 25.00 36.04
N GLU A 86 47.34 24.31 36.21
CA GLU A 86 46.68 23.94 37.48
C GLU A 86 45.93 25.04 38.27
N THR A 87 44.88 24.78 39.07
CA THR A 87 43.73 23.81 39.05
C THR A 87 42.66 24.28 40.05
N SER A 88 41.41 23.75 39.99
CA SER A 88 40.43 23.60 41.13
C SER A 88 39.89 24.89 41.83
N GLU A 89 38.74 24.95 42.54
CA GLU A 89 37.53 24.10 42.67
C GLU A 89 36.36 24.90 43.35
N GLU A 90 35.11 24.44 43.18
CA GLU A 90 33.88 24.67 44.00
C GLU A 90 33.40 26.11 44.38
N GLY A 91 32.19 26.25 44.97
CA GLY A 91 31.63 27.58 45.34
C GLY A 91 30.21 27.63 45.98
N ASN A 92 29.14 27.45 45.19
CA ASN A 92 27.71 27.40 45.57
C ASN A 92 26.95 28.70 46.00
N SER A 93 25.62 28.65 45.82
CA SER A 93 24.49 29.36 46.48
C SER A 93 24.49 30.89 46.72
N ASP A 94 23.49 31.60 46.17
CA ASP A 94 22.21 31.84 46.89
C ASP A 94 21.07 32.46 46.04
N LYS A 95 19.79 32.26 46.44
CA LYS A 95 18.57 32.88 45.86
C LYS A 95 17.33 32.71 46.79
N PRO A 96 16.60 33.79 47.10
CA PRO A 96 15.14 33.87 46.81
C PRO A 96 14.75 35.25 46.20
N GLU A 97 13.68 35.50 45.42
CA GLU A 97 12.35 34.92 45.19
C GLU A 97 11.16 35.62 45.89
N GLU A 98 10.34 36.33 45.09
CA GLU A 98 8.86 36.45 45.17
C GLU A 98 8.36 36.74 43.72
N LEU A 99 7.40 36.03 43.11
CA LEU A 99 5.92 35.98 43.28
C LEU A 99 5.16 37.26 42.79
N SER A 100 3.99 37.20 42.13
CA SER A 100 3.24 36.11 41.43
C SER A 100 1.95 36.63 40.75
N LYS A 101 1.20 35.74 40.03
CA LYS A 101 -0.27 35.75 39.75
C LYS A 101 -0.83 36.72 38.68
N GLN A 102 -1.95 36.44 37.98
CA GLN A 102 -2.78 35.21 37.89
C GLN A 102 -3.53 35.06 36.53
N GLU A 103 -4.14 33.89 36.30
CA GLU A 103 -4.93 33.51 35.11
C GLU A 103 -6.47 33.69 35.27
N SER A 104 -7.21 33.19 34.26
CA SER A 104 -8.67 32.92 34.16
C SER A 104 -9.58 34.06 33.66
N GLY A 105 -10.58 33.79 32.80
CA GLY A 105 -10.91 32.53 32.09
C GLY A 105 -12.25 32.62 31.32
N GLU A 106 -12.55 31.59 30.50
CA GLU A 106 -13.87 31.05 30.04
C GLU A 106 -15.11 31.99 29.82
N LYS A 107 -16.01 31.81 28.82
CA LYS A 107 -16.28 30.69 27.90
C LYS A 107 -17.26 31.08 26.75
N GLU A 108 -17.57 30.05 25.92
CA GLU A 108 -18.83 29.82 25.19
C GLU A 108 -19.12 30.55 23.85
N THR A 109 -18.69 29.85 22.78
CA THR A 109 -19.29 29.81 21.44
C THR A 109 -20.73 29.24 21.44
N PRO A 110 -21.49 29.43 20.35
CA PRO A 110 -21.57 28.36 19.34
C PRO A 110 -21.41 28.89 17.90
N ALA A 111 -21.12 28.12 16.85
CA ALA A 111 -20.52 26.80 16.62
C ALA A 111 -20.89 26.38 15.18
N LYS A 112 -19.91 25.83 14.41
CA LYS A 112 -20.08 24.78 13.36
C LYS A 112 -20.88 25.14 12.08
N GLU A 113 -20.66 24.58 10.89
CA GLU A 113 -19.67 23.62 10.31
C GLU A 113 -19.77 23.73 8.75
N GLU A 114 -18.88 23.29 7.85
CA GLU A 114 -17.63 22.51 7.88
C GLU A 114 -16.85 22.68 6.54
N ALA A 115 -15.52 22.45 6.50
CA ALA A 115 -14.65 22.14 5.34
C ALA A 115 -14.54 23.16 4.15
N ASP A 116 -13.47 23.20 3.32
CA ASP A 116 -12.25 22.36 3.24
C ASP A 116 -10.99 23.15 2.74
N GLU A 117 -9.87 22.44 2.53
CA GLU A 117 -8.47 22.86 2.30
C GLU A 117 -8.09 23.79 1.08
N PRO A 118 -6.81 24.31 1.01
CA PRO A 118 -6.42 25.56 0.29
C PRO A 118 -5.88 25.35 -1.16
N ALA A 119 -5.28 26.30 -1.92
CA ALA A 119 -4.56 27.53 -1.56
C ALA A 119 -4.34 28.58 -2.68
N GLU A 120 -3.90 29.78 -2.25
CA GLU A 120 -2.84 30.63 -2.85
C GLU A 120 -3.02 31.15 -4.31
N VAL A 121 -3.79 32.24 -4.50
CA VAL A 121 -3.62 33.17 -5.65
C VAL A 121 -3.97 34.63 -5.26
N LYS A 122 -2.98 35.53 -5.34
CA LYS A 122 -3.06 37.02 -5.40
C LYS A 122 -3.87 37.79 -4.36
N GLU A 123 -3.22 38.79 -3.76
CA GLU A 123 -3.89 40.02 -3.29
C GLU A 123 -3.61 41.15 -4.30
N GLU A 124 -4.65 41.87 -4.70
CA GLU A 124 -4.58 43.15 -5.38
C GLU A 124 -5.10 44.20 -4.40
N GLU A 125 -4.27 45.14 -3.93
CA GLU A 125 -4.73 46.22 -3.03
C GLU A 125 -5.62 47.20 -3.81
N SER A 126 -6.94 47.06 -3.63
CA SER A 126 -7.92 48.02 -4.11
C SER A 126 -7.92 49.27 -3.20
N VAL A 127 -7.32 50.35 -3.68
CA VAL A 127 -7.47 51.68 -3.06
C VAL A 127 -8.89 52.19 -3.37
N GLU A 128 -9.69 52.44 -2.34
CA GLU A 128 -11.03 53.03 -2.49
C GLU A 128 -10.96 54.48 -2.99
N GLU A 129 -11.96 54.89 -3.78
CA GLU A 129 -12.01 56.19 -4.45
C GLU A 129 -12.47 57.31 -3.51
N ASP A 130 -11.53 58.08 -2.97
CA ASP A 130 -11.85 59.32 -2.24
C ASP A 130 -11.99 60.50 -3.21
N SER A 131 -13.24 60.96 -3.37
CA SER A 131 -13.73 62.14 -4.13
C SER A 131 -12.81 62.76 -5.21
N VAL A 132 -13.06 62.44 -6.48
CA VAL A 132 -12.64 63.31 -7.60
C VAL A 132 -13.58 64.52 -7.65
N GLU A 133 -13.07 65.72 -7.42
CA GLU A 133 -13.83 66.96 -7.58
C GLU A 133 -14.31 67.12 -9.04
N GLU A 134 -15.62 67.32 -9.24
CA GLU A 134 -16.16 67.64 -10.57
C GLU A 134 -15.54 68.96 -11.06
N SER A 135 -15.01 68.95 -12.29
CA SER A 135 -14.42 70.15 -12.88
C SER A 135 -15.44 71.28 -12.97
N GLU A 136 -15.20 72.40 -12.27
CA GLU A 136 -16.10 73.56 -12.28
C GLU A 136 -16.37 74.04 -13.71
N SER A 137 -17.55 73.71 -14.22
CA SER A 137 -18.06 74.28 -15.46
C SER A 137 -18.34 75.76 -15.19
N ILE A 138 -17.74 76.67 -15.98
CA ILE A 138 -18.04 78.10 -15.90
C ILE A 138 -19.51 78.30 -16.28
N GLN A 139 -20.38 78.36 -15.26
CA GLN A 139 -21.80 78.64 -15.46
C GLN A 139 -21.96 80.13 -15.73
N LEU A 140 -22.31 80.46 -16.97
CA LEU A 140 -22.79 81.78 -17.33
C LEU A 140 -24.14 82.02 -16.65
N GLU A 141 -24.16 82.76 -15.54
CA GLU A 141 -25.40 83.21 -14.91
C GLU A 141 -26.29 83.91 -15.95
N THR A 142 -27.52 83.42 -16.11
CA THR A 142 -28.45 83.92 -17.14
C THR A 142 -29.06 85.24 -16.68
N PHE A 143 -28.42 86.35 -17.06
CA PHE A 143 -28.84 87.70 -16.69
C PHE A 143 -30.25 88.01 -17.23
N SER A 144 -31.26 87.87 -16.37
CA SER A 144 -32.66 87.75 -16.76
C SER A 144 -33.35 89.10 -16.96
N VAL A 145 -33.19 89.69 -18.14
CA VAL A 145 -33.91 90.90 -18.53
C VAL A 145 -35.36 90.59 -18.93
N GLN A 146 -36.32 90.95 -18.06
CA GLN A 146 -37.75 90.90 -18.38
C GLN A 146 -38.20 92.11 -19.22
N VAL A 147 -38.16 91.98 -20.55
CA VAL A 147 -39.05 92.75 -21.45
C VAL A 147 -39.56 91.82 -22.56
N ALA A 148 -40.88 91.62 -22.62
CA ALA A 148 -41.51 90.83 -23.68
C ALA A 148 -41.81 91.73 -24.89
N GLU A 149 -40.82 91.95 -25.75
CA GLU A 149 -41.04 92.60 -27.05
C GLU A 149 -41.64 91.64 -28.07
N ALA A 150 -42.50 92.14 -28.96
CA ALA A 150 -43.09 91.34 -30.02
C ALA A 150 -42.02 90.91 -31.05
N PRO A 151 -42.08 89.67 -31.58
CA PRO A 151 -41.02 89.14 -32.43
C PRO A 151 -41.01 89.81 -33.80
N PHE A 152 -40.10 90.77 -34.00
CA PHE A 152 -39.95 91.45 -35.28
C PHE A 152 -39.59 90.48 -36.41
N GLN A 153 -40.20 90.74 -37.57
CA GLN A 153 -40.08 89.98 -38.80
C GLN A 153 -39.93 90.91 -39.99
N LYS A 154 -39.59 90.35 -41.14
CA LYS A 154 -39.40 91.09 -42.38
C LYS A 154 -40.65 91.86 -42.80
N GLY A 155 -40.49 93.17 -42.96
CA GLY A 155 -41.57 94.12 -43.22
C GLY A 155 -41.74 95.16 -42.11
N ASP A 156 -41.35 94.81 -40.88
CA ASP A 156 -41.60 95.65 -39.69
C ASP A 156 -40.69 96.89 -39.65
N ARG A 157 -41.18 97.95 -38.98
CA ARG A 157 -40.43 99.16 -38.64
C ARG A 157 -40.58 99.47 -37.16
N HIS A 158 -39.47 99.53 -36.44
CA HIS A 158 -39.44 99.82 -35.01
C HIS A 158 -38.05 100.30 -34.57
N ASN A 159 -37.96 101.21 -33.60
CA ASN A 159 -36.65 101.71 -33.15
C ASN A 159 -35.76 100.59 -32.58
N ASN A 160 -36.35 99.59 -31.94
CA ASN A 160 -35.60 98.50 -31.28
C ASN A 160 -34.91 97.57 -32.29
N ILE A 161 -35.37 97.54 -33.56
CA ILE A 161 -34.68 96.86 -34.67
C ILE A 161 -33.27 97.43 -34.88
N VAL A 162 -33.05 98.74 -34.64
CA VAL A 162 -31.70 99.35 -34.67
C VAL A 162 -30.79 98.67 -33.63
N GLY A 163 -31.26 98.56 -32.38
CA GLY A 163 -30.50 97.92 -31.30
C GLY A 163 -30.19 96.44 -31.57
N ILE A 164 -31.15 95.70 -32.13
CA ILE A 164 -30.95 94.29 -32.54
C ILE A 164 -29.88 94.18 -33.63
N LYS A 165 -29.84 95.11 -34.60
CA LYS A 165 -28.82 95.14 -35.65
C LYS A 165 -27.43 95.49 -35.14
N VAL A 166 -27.31 96.49 -34.25
CA VAL A 166 -26.05 96.83 -33.56
C VAL A 166 -25.50 95.61 -32.82
N LYS A 167 -26.37 94.86 -32.12
CA LYS A 167 -26.00 93.61 -31.43
C LYS A 167 -25.56 92.53 -32.42
N LEU A 168 -26.34 92.28 -33.48
CA LEU A 168 -26.02 91.29 -34.52
C LEU A 168 -24.68 91.58 -35.20
N ASN A 169 -24.43 92.84 -35.59
CA ASN A 169 -23.15 93.29 -36.13
C ASN A 169 -22.02 93.00 -35.11
N ARG A 170 -22.10 93.48 -33.86
CA ARG A 170 -21.05 93.29 -32.84
C ARG A 170 -20.74 91.82 -32.51
N VAL A 171 -21.72 90.91 -32.51
CA VAL A 171 -21.46 89.47 -32.32
C VAL A 171 -20.98 88.76 -33.61
N GLY A 172 -20.70 89.54 -34.66
CA GLY A 172 -20.02 89.19 -35.90
C GLY A 172 -20.95 88.97 -37.10
N PHE A 173 -22.28 89.07 -36.95
CA PHE A 173 -23.26 88.84 -38.05
C PHE A 173 -23.44 90.10 -38.92
N ASP A 174 -22.30 90.71 -39.24
CA ASP A 174 -22.12 92.05 -39.83
C ASP A 174 -22.77 92.29 -41.18
N GLY A 175 -22.80 93.57 -41.57
CA GLY A 175 -23.28 94.04 -42.87
C GLY A 175 -24.75 94.41 -42.88
N ILE A 176 -25.42 94.45 -41.73
CA ILE A 176 -26.78 94.97 -41.62
C ILE A 176 -26.72 96.48 -41.38
N SER A 177 -27.37 97.28 -42.23
CA SER A 177 -27.50 98.72 -42.01
C SER A 177 -28.50 99.02 -40.88
N GLU A 178 -28.06 99.83 -39.92
CA GLU A 178 -28.68 100.06 -38.60
C GLU A 178 -29.89 101.01 -38.66
N THR A 179 -30.81 100.72 -39.57
CA THR A 179 -32.11 101.39 -39.72
C THR A 179 -33.21 100.73 -38.88
N ASP A 180 -34.33 101.42 -38.68
CA ASP A 180 -35.55 100.94 -38.04
C ASP A 180 -36.24 99.76 -38.77
N TYR A 181 -35.90 99.52 -40.04
CA TYR A 181 -36.60 98.60 -40.93
C TYR A 181 -36.00 97.18 -40.96
N PHE A 182 -36.83 96.16 -40.72
CA PHE A 182 -36.47 94.75 -40.85
C PHE A 182 -36.54 94.31 -42.33
N GLY A 183 -35.41 94.43 -43.04
CA GLY A 183 -35.26 93.97 -44.43
C GLY A 183 -34.87 92.49 -44.57
N SER A 184 -34.87 91.98 -45.81
CA SER A 184 -34.40 90.63 -46.15
C SER A 184 -32.96 90.33 -45.70
N TRP A 185 -32.09 91.32 -45.71
CA TRP A 185 -30.70 91.14 -45.25
C TRP A 185 -30.61 90.86 -43.74
N MET A 186 -31.50 91.47 -42.94
CA MET A 186 -31.63 91.18 -41.52
C MET A 186 -32.23 89.79 -41.30
N GLU A 187 -33.26 89.41 -42.09
CA GLU A 187 -33.83 88.05 -42.10
C GLU A 187 -32.75 86.98 -42.31
N THR A 188 -31.85 87.19 -43.29
CA THR A 188 -30.71 86.29 -43.56
C THR A 188 -29.72 86.22 -42.40
N ARG A 189 -29.36 87.35 -41.78
CA ARG A 189 -28.44 87.35 -40.64
C ARG A 189 -29.05 86.76 -39.37
N VAL A 190 -30.34 86.97 -39.12
CA VAL A 190 -31.09 86.30 -38.05
C VAL A 190 -31.11 84.79 -38.27
N LYS A 191 -31.39 84.30 -39.49
CA LYS A 191 -31.31 82.86 -39.81
C LYS A 191 -29.91 82.29 -39.58
N GLN A 192 -28.85 83.01 -39.98
CA GLN A 192 -27.46 82.59 -39.76
C GLN A 192 -27.08 82.57 -38.27
N PHE A 193 -27.55 83.55 -37.49
CA PHE A 193 -27.39 83.57 -36.03
C PHE A 193 -28.07 82.37 -35.39
N GLN A 194 -29.32 82.11 -35.77
CA GLN A 194 -30.09 80.95 -35.30
C GLN A 194 -29.38 79.63 -35.64
N THR A 195 -28.93 79.44 -36.88
CA THR A 195 -28.19 78.23 -37.28
C THR A 195 -26.87 78.07 -36.50
N TYR A 196 -26.09 79.14 -36.30
CA TYR A 196 -24.79 79.06 -35.61
C TYR A 196 -24.92 78.66 -34.13
N TYR A 197 -25.96 79.13 -33.44
CA TYR A 197 -26.23 78.79 -32.04
C TYR A 197 -27.25 77.65 -31.84
N GLY A 198 -27.61 76.91 -32.91
CA GLY A 198 -28.52 75.76 -32.83
C GLY A 198 -29.99 76.08 -32.50
N LEU A 199 -30.42 77.33 -32.71
CA LEU A 199 -31.79 77.78 -32.48
C LEU A 199 -32.71 77.43 -33.67
N SER A 200 -34.01 77.36 -33.42
CA SER A 200 -35.04 77.25 -34.46
C SER A 200 -34.92 78.36 -35.51
N VAL A 201 -34.70 77.98 -36.78
CA VAL A 201 -34.36 78.91 -37.88
C VAL A 201 -35.62 79.57 -38.47
N THR A 202 -36.27 80.43 -37.70
CA THR A 202 -37.49 81.15 -38.09
C THR A 202 -37.22 82.37 -39.00
N GLY A 203 -36.04 82.99 -38.89
CA GLY A 203 -35.74 84.30 -39.47
C GLY A 203 -36.41 85.48 -38.79
N LYS A 204 -37.01 85.27 -37.62
CA LYS A 204 -37.63 86.29 -36.78
C LYS A 204 -36.83 86.50 -35.51
N THR A 205 -36.94 87.69 -34.92
CA THR A 205 -36.32 87.98 -33.62
C THR A 205 -37.24 87.49 -32.49
N ASP A 206 -37.45 86.18 -32.46
CA ASP A 206 -38.17 85.48 -31.40
C ASP A 206 -37.47 85.66 -30.04
N GLN A 207 -38.18 85.43 -28.94
CA GLN A 207 -37.64 85.57 -27.59
C GLN A 207 -36.32 84.81 -27.40
N ALA A 208 -36.22 83.56 -27.89
CA ALA A 208 -34.98 82.78 -27.82
C ALA A 208 -33.84 83.36 -28.67
N THR A 209 -34.15 83.91 -29.86
CA THR A 209 -33.18 84.64 -30.70
C THR A 209 -32.64 85.86 -29.97
N LEU A 210 -33.52 86.66 -29.36
CA LEU A 210 -33.16 87.88 -28.62
C LEU A 210 -32.38 87.57 -27.34
N GLN A 211 -32.82 86.59 -26.55
CA GLN A 211 -32.11 86.16 -25.34
C GLN A 211 -30.69 85.67 -25.65
N LYS A 212 -30.49 84.82 -26.67
CA LYS A 212 -29.15 84.36 -27.04
C LYS A 212 -28.30 85.47 -27.67
N LEU A 213 -28.91 86.41 -28.40
CA LEU A 213 -28.21 87.57 -28.95
C LEU A 213 -27.69 88.49 -27.83
N ASP A 214 -28.52 88.73 -26.82
CA ASP A 214 -28.18 89.55 -25.66
C ASP A 214 -27.15 88.87 -24.75
N GLU A 215 -27.25 87.55 -24.56
CA GLU A 215 -26.24 86.74 -23.85
C GLU A 215 -24.84 86.90 -24.48
N VAL A 216 -24.73 86.67 -25.80
CA VAL A 216 -23.44 86.74 -26.51
C VAL A 216 -22.93 88.17 -26.57
N TYR A 217 -23.80 89.16 -26.84
CA TYR A 217 -23.40 90.58 -26.89
C TYR A 217 -22.93 91.10 -25.53
N SER A 218 -23.58 90.66 -24.44
CA SER A 218 -23.29 91.12 -23.08
C SER A 218 -22.18 90.33 -22.38
N SER A 219 -21.64 89.28 -23.02
CA SER A 219 -20.58 88.41 -22.47
C SER A 219 -19.46 89.23 -21.80
N PRO A 220 -19.04 88.87 -20.58
CA PRO A 220 -17.95 89.54 -19.87
C PRO A 220 -16.58 89.21 -20.48
N PHE A 221 -16.49 88.24 -21.40
CA PHE A 221 -15.25 87.78 -22.03
C PHE A 221 -15.06 88.39 -23.42
N GLN A 222 -14.95 89.72 -23.46
CA GLN A 222 -14.67 90.51 -24.67
C GLN A 222 -13.83 91.75 -24.35
N GLU A 223 -13.26 92.37 -25.38
CA GLU A 223 -12.37 93.53 -25.24
C GLU A 223 -12.95 94.66 -24.35
N GLY A 224 -12.12 95.13 -23.42
CA GLY A 224 -12.42 96.23 -22.49
C GLY A 224 -13.16 95.81 -21.22
N LYS A 225 -13.60 94.54 -21.11
CA LYS A 225 -14.28 94.02 -19.92
C LYS A 225 -13.29 93.45 -18.89
N ARG A 226 -13.77 93.26 -17.66
CA ARG A 226 -13.08 92.57 -16.58
C ARG A 226 -13.95 91.45 -16.01
N HIS A 227 -13.38 90.26 -15.86
CA HIS A 227 -13.99 89.14 -15.15
C HIS A 227 -12.91 88.33 -14.42
N ASN A 228 -13.25 87.62 -13.34
CA ASN A 228 -12.25 86.84 -12.60
C ASN A 228 -11.70 85.70 -13.46
N ASP A 229 -12.58 84.88 -14.03
CA ASP A 229 -12.27 83.71 -14.85
C ASP A 229 -11.58 84.06 -16.19
N THR A 230 -11.46 85.35 -16.54
CA THR A 230 -10.52 85.81 -17.58
C THR A 230 -9.07 85.37 -17.28
N VAL A 231 -8.72 85.17 -16.00
CA VAL A 231 -7.47 84.52 -15.56
C VAL A 231 -7.35 83.11 -16.15
N ALA A 232 -8.29 82.21 -15.82
CA ALA A 232 -8.27 80.81 -16.28
C ALA A 232 -8.35 80.69 -17.81
N LEU A 233 -9.10 81.58 -18.48
CA LEU A 233 -9.16 81.60 -19.94
C LEU A 233 -7.83 82.00 -20.59
N LYS A 234 -7.05 82.89 -19.98
CA LYS A 234 -5.69 83.22 -20.43
C LYS A 234 -4.71 82.09 -20.18
N GLU A 235 -4.79 81.43 -19.05
CA GLU A 235 -3.94 80.29 -18.72
C GLU A 235 -4.14 79.15 -19.72
N LYS A 236 -5.39 78.81 -20.06
CA LYS A 236 -5.74 77.84 -21.10
C LYS A 236 -5.26 78.25 -22.51
N LEU A 237 -5.33 79.53 -22.86
CA LEU A 237 -4.75 80.03 -24.12
C LEU A 237 -3.21 79.93 -24.13
N ASN A 238 -2.54 80.31 -23.04
CA ASN A 238 -1.09 80.21 -22.89
C ASN A 238 -0.61 78.74 -22.95
N GLN A 239 -1.35 77.82 -22.33
CA GLN A 239 -1.12 76.36 -22.35
C GLN A 239 -1.12 75.78 -23.78
N LEU A 240 -2.04 76.28 -24.62
CA LEU A 240 -2.21 75.90 -26.03
C LEU A 240 -1.31 76.68 -27.00
N GLY A 241 -0.34 77.45 -26.50
CA GLY A 241 0.61 78.19 -27.34
C GLY A 241 0.04 79.45 -28.01
N TYR A 242 -1.11 79.97 -27.56
CA TYR A 242 -1.70 81.23 -28.04
C TYR A 242 -1.04 82.49 -27.42
N GLY A 243 0.26 82.43 -27.18
CA GLY A 243 1.10 83.57 -26.77
C GLY A 243 1.41 83.65 -25.27
N TYR A 244 2.02 84.77 -24.89
CA TYR A 244 2.38 85.09 -23.50
C TYR A 244 1.36 86.10 -22.93
N ILE A 245 0.08 85.71 -22.85
CA ILE A 245 -0.96 86.63 -22.41
C ILE A 245 -0.81 86.88 -20.90
N SER A 246 -0.56 88.13 -20.52
CA SER A 246 -0.43 88.53 -19.10
C SER A 246 -1.72 88.20 -18.33
N VAL A 247 -1.58 87.30 -17.35
CA VAL A 247 -2.69 86.73 -16.59
C VAL A 247 -3.23 87.77 -15.61
N THR A 248 -4.37 88.34 -15.96
CA THR A 248 -5.08 89.41 -15.21
C THR A 248 -6.56 89.37 -15.54
N THR A 249 -7.43 89.88 -14.66
CA THR A 249 -8.88 89.95 -14.91
C THR A 249 -9.32 90.82 -16.11
N LEU A 250 -8.45 91.70 -16.62
CA LEU A 250 -8.72 92.52 -17.82
C LEU A 250 -8.59 91.73 -19.13
N TYR A 251 -9.67 91.71 -19.92
CA TYR A 251 -9.67 91.26 -21.31
C TYR A 251 -9.24 92.43 -22.22
N GLY A 252 -7.94 92.54 -22.48
CA GLY A 252 -7.36 93.61 -23.30
C GLY A 252 -7.17 93.24 -24.77
N SER A 253 -6.82 94.23 -25.61
CA SER A 253 -6.63 94.09 -27.07
C SER A 253 -5.70 92.96 -27.52
N TYR A 254 -4.63 92.68 -26.75
CA TYR A 254 -3.76 91.54 -27.04
C TYR A 254 -4.47 90.20 -26.83
N MET A 255 -5.30 90.07 -25.79
CA MET A 255 -6.11 88.86 -25.57
C MET A 255 -7.20 88.72 -26.64
N ASP A 256 -7.88 89.81 -27.02
CA ASP A 256 -8.81 89.83 -28.15
C ASP A 256 -8.13 89.33 -29.44
N THR A 257 -6.91 89.80 -29.72
CA THR A 257 -6.10 89.33 -30.86
C THR A 257 -5.83 87.82 -30.80
N GLN A 258 -5.45 87.28 -29.63
CA GLN A 258 -5.19 85.84 -29.49
C GLN A 258 -6.48 85.01 -29.52
N VAL A 259 -7.62 85.53 -29.04
CA VAL A 259 -8.92 84.86 -29.14
C VAL A 259 -9.44 84.89 -30.58
N ARG A 260 -9.28 85.98 -31.33
CA ARG A 260 -9.57 86.01 -32.78
C ARG A 260 -8.74 85.00 -33.54
N LYS A 261 -7.45 84.87 -33.20
CA LYS A 261 -6.56 83.84 -33.78
C LYS A 261 -7.03 82.43 -33.41
N PHE A 262 -7.31 82.17 -32.13
CA PHE A 262 -7.84 80.90 -31.64
C PHE A 262 -9.15 80.52 -32.34
N GLN A 263 -10.07 81.48 -32.50
CA GLN A 263 -11.32 81.30 -33.24
C GLN A 263 -11.04 80.94 -34.71
N GLY A 264 -10.15 81.68 -35.39
CA GLY A 264 -9.79 81.43 -36.79
C GLY A 264 -9.13 80.07 -37.02
N ASP A 265 -8.11 79.74 -36.22
CA ASP A 265 -7.39 78.46 -36.27
C ASP A 265 -8.31 77.24 -36.02
N ASN A 266 -9.40 77.43 -35.26
CA ASN A 266 -10.38 76.39 -34.95
C ASN A 266 -11.67 76.44 -35.79
N GLY A 267 -11.73 77.28 -36.83
CA GLY A 267 -12.91 77.41 -37.70
C GLY A 267 -14.15 78.00 -37.02
N LEU A 268 -13.97 78.66 -35.88
CA LEU A 268 -15.03 79.36 -35.14
C LEU A 268 -15.28 80.75 -35.73
N ARG A 269 -16.30 81.43 -35.20
CA ARG A 269 -16.71 82.75 -35.66
C ARG A 269 -15.78 83.83 -35.09
N VAL A 270 -14.93 84.41 -35.93
CA VAL A 270 -13.91 85.39 -35.51
C VAL A 270 -14.54 86.74 -35.14
N ASN A 271 -15.00 86.87 -33.89
CA ASN A 271 -15.60 88.08 -33.34
C ASN A 271 -14.84 88.65 -32.12
N GLY A 272 -13.89 87.90 -31.54
CA GLY A 272 -13.14 88.30 -30.34
C GLY A 272 -13.97 88.32 -29.05
N ILE A 273 -15.13 87.66 -29.06
CA ILE A 273 -15.99 87.43 -27.90
C ILE A 273 -15.90 85.94 -27.58
N MET A 274 -15.53 85.59 -26.34
CA MET A 274 -15.59 84.19 -25.91
C MET A 274 -17.02 83.85 -25.52
N ASP A 275 -17.78 83.41 -26.52
CA ASP A 275 -19.12 82.87 -26.37
C ASP A 275 -19.10 81.41 -25.88
N SER A 276 -20.27 80.82 -25.62
CA SER A 276 -20.38 79.44 -25.14
C SER A 276 -19.71 78.39 -26.05
N ILE A 277 -19.61 78.66 -27.36
CA ILE A 277 -18.97 77.76 -28.34
C ILE A 277 -17.44 77.90 -28.26
N THR A 278 -16.93 79.13 -28.21
CA THR A 278 -15.50 79.45 -28.07
C THR A 278 -14.95 78.96 -26.72
N LEU A 279 -15.70 79.17 -25.64
CA LEU A 279 -15.36 78.68 -24.30
C LEU A 279 -15.30 77.15 -24.26
N LYS A 280 -16.30 76.45 -24.82
CA LYS A 280 -16.28 74.98 -24.90
C LYS A 280 -15.06 74.50 -25.68
N LYS A 281 -14.82 75.04 -26.88
CA LYS A 281 -13.70 74.60 -27.73
C LYS A 281 -12.33 74.88 -27.09
N LEU A 282 -12.21 75.92 -26.26
CA LEU A 282 -10.98 76.17 -25.49
C LEU A 282 -10.79 75.12 -24.39
N ASN A 283 -11.84 74.81 -23.62
CA ASN A 283 -11.80 73.77 -22.60
C ASN A 283 -11.51 72.37 -23.20
N ASP A 284 -12.18 72.02 -24.31
CA ASP A 284 -11.99 70.75 -25.03
C ASP A 284 -10.52 70.51 -25.44
N LEU A 285 -9.79 71.59 -25.78
CA LEU A 285 -8.37 71.51 -26.17
C LEU A 285 -7.43 71.59 -24.96
N ALA A 286 -7.71 72.44 -23.98
CA ALA A 286 -6.88 72.55 -22.77
C ALA A 286 -6.95 71.29 -21.88
N GLY A 287 -7.97 70.45 -22.04
CA GLY A 287 -8.04 69.11 -21.44
C GLY A 287 -7.27 68.02 -22.19
N GLN A 288 -6.60 68.32 -23.31
CA GLN A 288 -5.95 67.28 -24.13
C GLN A 288 -4.65 66.76 -23.47
N THR A 289 -4.64 65.47 -23.09
CA THR A 289 -3.49 64.81 -22.45
C THR A 289 -2.64 63.95 -23.40
N SER A 290 -3.21 63.52 -24.53
CA SER A 290 -2.55 62.69 -25.54
C SER A 290 -2.37 63.45 -26.84
N PHE A 291 -1.12 63.57 -27.32
CA PHE A 291 -0.77 64.39 -28.48
C PHE A 291 -0.35 63.56 -29.69
N GLN A 292 -0.69 64.05 -30.88
CA GLN A 292 -0.39 63.48 -32.18
C GLN A 292 0.18 64.55 -33.13
N LYS A 293 0.69 64.13 -34.28
CA LYS A 293 1.23 65.03 -35.30
C LYS A 293 0.22 66.06 -35.78
N GLY A 294 0.60 67.33 -35.66
CA GLY A 294 -0.25 68.49 -35.93
C GLY A 294 -0.52 69.33 -34.68
N ASP A 295 -0.49 68.72 -33.50
CA ASP A 295 -0.90 69.36 -32.25
C ASP A 295 0.14 70.39 -31.75
N ARG A 296 -0.35 71.39 -30.98
CA ARG A 296 0.43 72.40 -30.27
C ARG A 296 -0.01 72.48 -28.82
N HIS A 297 0.90 72.24 -27.89
CA HIS A 297 0.63 72.21 -26.46
C HIS A 297 1.95 72.23 -25.67
N ASN A 298 2.06 73.02 -24.60
CA ASN A 298 3.35 73.17 -23.89
C ASN A 298 3.91 71.84 -23.34
N ASN A 299 3.05 70.91 -22.89
CA ASN A 299 3.46 69.57 -22.43
C ASN A 299 4.29 68.77 -23.47
N ILE A 300 4.15 69.05 -24.77
CA ILE A 300 4.94 68.43 -25.84
C ILE A 300 6.44 68.70 -25.64
N VAL A 301 6.82 69.86 -25.10
CA VAL A 301 8.22 70.19 -24.75
C VAL A 301 8.77 69.18 -23.74
N GLY A 302 8.06 68.94 -22.63
CA GLY A 302 8.48 68.00 -21.59
C GLY A 302 8.60 66.56 -22.09
N ILE A 303 7.69 66.13 -22.97
CA ILE A 303 7.77 64.80 -23.61
C ILE A 303 9.02 64.67 -24.47
N LYS A 304 9.42 65.73 -25.20
CA LYS A 304 10.64 65.73 -26.03
C LYS A 304 11.91 65.69 -25.19
N VAL A 305 12.00 66.46 -24.11
CA VAL A 305 13.11 66.42 -23.14
C VAL A 305 13.29 64.99 -22.60
N LYS A 306 12.18 64.34 -22.21
CA LYS A 306 12.19 62.94 -21.74
C LYS A 306 12.63 61.97 -22.82
N LEU A 307 12.09 62.09 -24.04
CA LEU A 307 12.46 61.24 -25.19
C LEU A 307 13.95 61.37 -25.52
N ASN A 308 14.50 62.59 -25.58
CA ASN A 308 15.93 62.85 -25.74
C ASN A 308 16.72 62.14 -24.61
N ARG A 309 16.44 62.41 -23.33
CA ARG A 309 17.18 61.82 -22.19
C ARG A 309 17.17 60.29 -22.14
N VAL A 310 16.08 59.62 -22.53
CA VAL A 310 16.04 58.13 -22.60
C VAL A 310 16.65 57.59 -23.92
N GLY A 311 17.30 58.45 -24.69
CA GLY A 311 18.17 58.20 -25.84
C GLY A 311 17.52 58.40 -27.21
N PHE A 312 16.24 58.79 -27.30
CA PHE A 312 15.51 58.97 -28.58
C PHE A 312 15.77 60.36 -29.18
N ASP A 313 17.05 60.75 -29.15
CA ASP A 313 17.59 62.08 -29.39
C ASP A 313 17.30 62.70 -30.77
N GLY A 314 17.54 64.01 -30.86
CA GLY A 314 17.41 64.78 -32.09
C GLY A 314 16.02 65.40 -32.29
N ILE A 315 15.19 65.45 -31.24
CA ILE A 315 13.93 66.20 -31.29
C ILE A 315 14.16 67.62 -30.76
N SER A 316 13.82 68.63 -31.56
CA SER A 316 13.81 70.04 -31.14
C SER A 316 12.62 70.33 -30.22
N GLU A 317 12.92 70.90 -29.04
CA GLU A 317 12.07 71.01 -27.85
C GLU A 317 11.01 72.14 -27.94
N THR A 318 10.32 72.20 -29.07
CA THR A 318 9.20 73.12 -29.33
C THR A 318 7.85 72.59 -28.83
N ASP A 319 6.85 73.47 -28.74
CA ASP A 319 5.44 73.16 -28.44
C ASP A 319 4.73 72.27 -29.49
N TYR A 320 5.32 72.11 -30.68
CA TYR A 320 4.68 71.51 -31.85
C TYR A 320 5.07 70.04 -32.06
N PHE A 321 4.06 69.19 -32.25
CA PHE A 321 4.26 67.77 -32.59
C PHE A 321 4.49 67.60 -34.10
N GLY A 322 5.76 67.65 -34.51
CA GLY A 322 6.19 67.42 -35.89
C GLY A 322 6.39 65.95 -36.26
N SER A 323 6.61 65.67 -37.55
CA SER A 323 6.92 64.31 -38.08
C SER A 323 8.17 63.66 -37.47
N TRP A 324 9.16 64.46 -37.08
CA TRP A 324 10.35 63.96 -36.37
C TRP A 324 10.00 63.40 -34.98
N MET A 325 9.07 64.04 -34.27
CA MET A 325 8.56 63.52 -33.00
C MET A 325 7.72 62.26 -33.22
N GLU A 326 6.85 62.24 -34.23
CA GLU A 326 6.09 61.05 -34.66
C GLU A 326 7.04 59.84 -34.88
N THR A 327 8.18 60.07 -35.55
CA THR A 327 9.21 59.04 -35.81
C THR A 327 9.86 58.54 -34.53
N ARG A 328 10.24 59.44 -33.61
CA ARG A 328 10.85 59.05 -32.32
C ARG A 328 9.87 58.37 -31.38
N VAL A 329 8.61 58.80 -31.36
CA VAL A 329 7.54 58.13 -30.61
C VAL A 329 7.31 56.71 -31.13
N LYS A 330 7.24 56.51 -32.46
CA LYS A 330 7.15 55.15 -33.04
C LYS A 330 8.38 54.30 -32.69
N GLN A 331 9.59 54.87 -32.73
CA GLN A 331 10.81 54.15 -32.33
C GLN A 331 10.82 53.78 -30.84
N PHE A 332 10.33 54.66 -29.96
CA PHE A 332 10.15 54.39 -28.54
C PHE A 332 9.16 53.25 -28.31
N GLN A 333 7.99 53.33 -28.96
CA GLN A 333 6.95 52.31 -28.90
C GLN A 333 7.46 50.94 -29.37
N THR A 334 8.11 50.87 -30.53
CA THR A 334 8.72 49.63 -31.05
C THR A 334 9.79 49.07 -30.11
N TYR A 335 10.65 49.91 -29.51
CA TYR A 335 11.72 49.44 -28.63
C TYR A 335 11.19 48.82 -27.32
N TYR A 336 10.11 49.37 -26.77
CA TYR A 336 9.48 48.87 -25.54
C TYR A 336 8.28 47.92 -25.77
N GLY A 337 8.00 47.52 -27.01
CA GLY A 337 6.91 46.58 -27.33
C GLY A 337 5.50 47.16 -27.20
N LEU A 338 5.36 48.49 -27.20
CA LEU A 338 4.06 49.17 -27.16
C LEU A 338 3.38 49.20 -28.53
N SER A 339 2.06 49.44 -28.54
CA SER A 339 1.31 49.73 -29.77
C SER A 339 1.93 50.93 -30.51
N VAL A 340 2.33 50.72 -31.77
CA VAL A 340 3.08 51.72 -32.57
C VAL A 340 2.13 52.77 -33.18
N THR A 341 1.44 53.52 -32.32
CA THR A 341 0.45 54.53 -32.72
C THR A 341 1.08 55.78 -33.34
N GLY A 342 2.33 56.09 -32.98
CA GLY A 342 2.96 57.40 -33.26
C GLY A 342 2.37 58.58 -32.49
N LYS A 343 1.50 58.30 -31.52
CA LYS A 343 0.88 59.28 -30.62
C LYS A 343 1.45 59.11 -29.22
N THR A 344 1.34 60.15 -28.42
CA THR A 344 1.69 60.14 -27.00
C THR A 344 0.50 59.71 -26.16
N ASP A 345 0.01 58.49 -26.43
CA ASP A 345 -1.02 57.84 -25.63
C ASP A 345 -0.53 57.54 -24.19
N GLN A 346 -1.47 57.23 -23.30
CA GLN A 346 -1.22 57.04 -21.88
C GLN A 346 -0.14 55.98 -21.60
N ALA A 347 -0.14 54.85 -22.31
CA ALA A 347 0.88 53.81 -22.16
C ALA A 347 2.27 54.30 -22.61
N THR A 348 2.33 55.05 -23.71
CA THR A 348 3.57 55.68 -24.19
C THR A 348 4.12 56.69 -23.18
N LEU A 349 3.25 57.51 -22.57
CA LEU A 349 3.65 58.50 -21.56
C LEU A 349 4.08 57.83 -20.24
N GLN A 350 3.32 56.84 -19.75
CA GLN A 350 3.66 56.09 -18.55
C GLN A 350 5.01 55.38 -18.69
N LYS A 351 5.27 54.70 -19.81
CA LYS A 351 6.55 54.02 -20.04
C LYS A 351 7.70 54.99 -20.24
N LEU A 352 7.45 56.16 -20.85
CA LEU A 352 8.45 57.22 -20.99
C LEU A 352 8.88 57.78 -19.64
N ASP A 353 7.91 58.00 -18.75
CA ASP A 353 8.14 58.48 -17.39
C ASP A 353 8.79 57.43 -16.48
N GLU A 354 8.42 56.15 -16.61
CA GLU A 354 9.08 55.03 -15.92
C GLU A 354 10.58 55.00 -16.23
N VAL A 355 10.94 55.04 -17.52
CA VAL A 355 12.35 54.97 -17.95
C VAL A 355 13.10 56.26 -17.59
N TYR A 356 12.48 57.43 -17.77
CA TYR A 356 13.12 58.73 -17.45
C TYR A 356 13.39 58.88 -15.94
N ASN A 357 12.44 58.45 -15.09
CA ASN A 357 12.56 58.54 -13.64
C ASN A 357 13.30 57.36 -12.99
N SER A 358 13.79 56.39 -13.77
CA SER A 358 14.46 55.18 -13.27
C SER A 358 15.52 55.50 -12.21
N PRO A 359 15.55 54.78 -11.06
CA PRO A 359 16.54 54.98 -10.01
C PRO A 359 17.93 54.46 -10.41
N PHE A 360 18.04 53.75 -11.54
CA PHE A 360 19.28 53.14 -12.03
C PHE A 360 19.91 53.96 -13.16
N GLN A 361 20.22 55.23 -12.87
CA GLN A 361 20.93 56.15 -13.75
C GLN A 361 21.88 57.07 -12.96
N GLU A 362 22.78 57.75 -13.67
CA GLU A 362 23.78 58.64 -13.07
C GLU A 362 23.21 59.63 -12.04
N GLY A 363 23.88 59.73 -10.89
CA GLY A 363 23.56 60.64 -9.79
C GLY A 363 22.50 60.13 -8.82
N LYS A 364 21.79 59.03 -9.14
CA LYS A 364 20.78 58.43 -8.26
C LYS A 364 21.40 57.47 -7.23
N ARG A 365 20.65 57.21 -6.16
CA ARG A 365 20.97 56.19 -5.16
C ARG A 365 19.82 55.18 -5.05
N HIS A 366 20.14 53.89 -5.04
CA HIS A 366 19.19 52.81 -4.75
C HIS A 366 19.91 51.66 -4.03
N ASN A 367 19.19 50.84 -3.28
CA ASN A 367 19.80 49.69 -2.61
C ASN A 367 20.25 48.65 -3.63
N ASP A 368 19.38 48.27 -4.57
CA ASP A 368 19.66 47.25 -5.59
C ASP A 368 20.80 47.62 -6.55
N THR A 369 21.22 48.88 -6.58
CA THR A 369 22.44 49.33 -7.28
C THR A 369 23.68 48.52 -6.83
N VAL A 370 23.70 48.02 -5.58
CA VAL A 370 24.69 47.05 -5.08
C VAL A 370 24.71 45.78 -5.95
N ALA A 371 23.57 45.08 -6.04
CA ALA A 371 23.46 43.83 -6.80
C ALA A 371 23.69 44.02 -8.31
N LEU A 372 23.34 45.18 -8.86
CA LEU A 372 23.61 45.52 -10.27
C LEU A 372 25.12 45.71 -10.53
N LYS A 373 25.86 46.32 -9.60
CA LYS A 373 27.32 46.43 -9.67
C LYS A 373 28.02 45.09 -9.52
N GLU A 374 27.57 44.25 -8.59
CA GLU A 374 28.09 42.90 -8.41
C GLU A 374 27.95 42.07 -9.70
N LYS A 375 26.78 42.13 -10.36
CA LYS A 375 26.54 41.47 -11.66
C LYS A 375 27.41 42.03 -12.79
N LEU A 376 27.61 43.36 -12.85
CA LEU A 376 28.53 43.97 -13.84
C LEU A 376 29.99 43.55 -13.60
N ASN A 377 30.44 43.52 -12.34
CA ASN A 377 31.78 43.06 -11.96
C ASN A 377 31.95 41.56 -12.28
N GLN A 378 30.96 40.71 -11.96
CA GLN A 378 30.91 39.29 -12.30
C GLN A 378 31.10 39.06 -13.81
N LEU A 379 30.43 39.87 -14.63
CA LEU A 379 30.48 39.85 -16.10
C LEU A 379 31.72 40.53 -16.69
N GLY A 380 32.68 40.99 -15.89
CA GLY A 380 33.93 41.60 -16.37
C GLY A 380 33.81 43.04 -16.86
N TYR A 381 32.72 43.75 -16.51
CA TYR A 381 32.54 45.18 -16.81
C TYR A 381 33.19 46.11 -15.76
N GLY A 382 34.32 45.67 -15.17
CA GLY A 382 35.24 46.50 -14.39
C GLY A 382 35.27 46.21 -12.88
N TYR A 383 35.99 47.07 -12.16
CA TYR A 383 36.11 47.08 -10.70
C TYR A 383 35.16 48.12 -10.08
N ILE A 384 33.85 48.01 -10.31
CA ILE A 384 32.90 49.03 -9.86
C ILE A 384 32.73 48.93 -8.34
N SER A 385 33.07 49.99 -7.61
CA SER A 385 32.93 50.07 -6.15
C SER A 385 31.46 49.87 -5.73
N VAL A 386 31.23 48.77 -5.01
CA VAL A 386 29.90 48.28 -4.61
C VAL A 386 29.33 49.19 -3.51
N THR A 387 28.43 50.08 -3.93
CA THR A 387 27.76 51.08 -3.09
C THR A 387 26.41 51.44 -3.71
N THR A 388 25.50 52.04 -2.93
CA THR A 388 24.16 52.46 -3.41
C THR A 388 24.19 53.58 -4.45
N LEU A 389 25.32 54.27 -4.66
CA LEU A 389 25.42 55.39 -5.62
C LEU A 389 25.72 54.91 -7.04
N TYR A 390 24.84 55.26 -7.98
CA TYR A 390 25.06 55.11 -9.40
C TYR A 390 25.90 56.30 -9.91
N GLY A 391 27.23 56.18 -9.84
CA GLY A 391 28.18 57.22 -10.26
C GLY A 391 28.58 57.13 -11.74
N SER A 392 29.28 58.15 -12.23
CA SER A 392 29.75 58.29 -13.63
C SER A 392 30.56 57.09 -14.16
N TYR A 393 31.36 56.46 -13.30
CA TYR A 393 32.07 55.22 -13.68
C TYR A 393 31.09 54.06 -13.93
N MET A 394 30.04 53.91 -13.13
CA MET A 394 29.01 52.89 -13.36
C MET A 394 28.21 53.18 -14.63
N ASP A 395 27.84 54.44 -14.87
CA ASP A 395 27.22 54.88 -16.13
C ASP A 395 28.09 54.52 -17.34
N THR A 396 29.40 54.77 -17.26
CA THR A 396 30.36 54.38 -18.30
C THR A 396 30.36 52.87 -18.57
N GLN A 397 30.34 52.04 -17.51
CA GLN A 397 30.31 50.58 -17.66
C GLN A 397 28.95 50.06 -18.14
N VAL A 398 27.85 50.73 -17.80
CA VAL A 398 26.51 50.40 -18.32
C VAL A 398 26.37 50.81 -19.78
N ARG A 399 26.90 51.96 -20.21
CA ARG A 399 26.96 52.32 -21.64
C ARG A 399 27.82 51.34 -22.44
N LYS A 400 28.93 50.88 -21.87
CA LYS A 400 29.74 49.79 -22.43
C LYS A 400 28.90 48.51 -22.54
N PHE A 401 28.31 48.05 -21.44
CA PHE A 401 27.45 46.86 -21.42
C PHE A 401 26.30 46.93 -22.44
N GLN A 402 25.63 48.08 -22.55
CA GLN A 402 24.56 48.30 -23.52
C GLN A 402 25.08 48.15 -24.95
N ARG A 403 26.15 48.87 -25.31
CA ARG A 403 26.75 48.80 -26.66
C ARG A 403 27.21 47.39 -27.00
N ASP A 404 27.96 46.77 -26.10
CA ASP A 404 28.58 45.47 -26.31
C ASP A 404 27.53 44.33 -26.39
N ASN A 405 26.27 44.60 -26.00
CA ASN A 405 25.11 43.71 -26.14
C ASN A 405 24.08 44.17 -27.20
N GLY A 406 24.37 45.19 -28.00
CA GLY A 406 23.44 45.71 -29.02
C GLY A 406 22.20 46.42 -28.47
N LEU A 407 22.23 46.81 -27.19
CA LEU A 407 21.17 47.58 -26.53
C LEU A 407 21.32 49.08 -26.79
N ARG A 408 20.34 49.84 -26.31
CA ARG A 408 20.25 51.28 -26.53
C ARG A 408 21.14 52.03 -25.54
N VAL A 409 22.17 52.72 -26.04
CA VAL A 409 23.23 53.31 -25.22
C VAL A 409 22.79 54.64 -24.59
N ASN A 410 21.98 54.57 -23.54
CA ASN A 410 21.46 55.73 -22.78
C ASN A 410 22.09 55.86 -21.37
N GLY A 411 22.77 54.84 -20.85
CA GLY A 411 23.34 54.81 -19.49
C GLY A 411 22.29 54.69 -18.37
N ILE A 412 21.04 54.37 -18.73
CA ILE A 412 19.95 54.07 -17.81
C ILE A 412 19.75 52.56 -17.82
N MET A 413 19.75 51.90 -16.65
CA MET A 413 19.36 50.48 -16.60
C MET A 413 17.84 50.38 -16.60
N ASP A 414 17.27 50.51 -17.80
CA ASP A 414 15.86 50.25 -18.10
C ASP A 414 15.51 48.76 -17.99
N SER A 415 14.22 48.42 -18.09
CA SER A 415 13.73 47.04 -17.96
C SER A 415 14.37 46.05 -18.94
N ILE A 416 14.83 46.52 -20.11
CA ILE A 416 15.48 45.69 -21.14
C ILE A 416 16.95 45.45 -20.77
N THR A 417 17.65 46.51 -20.35
CA THR A 417 19.03 46.48 -19.87
C THR A 417 19.17 45.63 -18.61
N LEU A 418 18.26 45.78 -17.64
CA LEU A 418 18.18 44.97 -16.43
C LEU A 418 17.94 43.49 -16.75
N LYS A 419 16.99 43.18 -17.65
CA LYS A 419 16.74 41.79 -18.08
C LYS A 419 18.00 41.19 -18.70
N LYS A 420 18.63 41.88 -19.66
CA LYS A 420 19.83 41.36 -20.34
C LYS A 420 21.03 41.18 -19.39
N LEU A 421 21.16 42.02 -18.37
CA LEU A 421 22.16 41.83 -17.30
C LEU A 421 21.88 40.57 -16.49
N ASN A 422 20.62 40.39 -16.06
CA ASN A 422 20.21 39.21 -15.28
C ASN A 422 20.35 37.91 -16.09
N ASP A 423 19.94 37.92 -17.37
CA ASP A 423 20.08 36.79 -18.30
C ASP A 423 21.55 36.33 -18.42
N LEU A 424 22.50 37.28 -18.46
CA LEU A 424 23.92 36.98 -18.57
C LEU A 424 24.56 36.62 -17.23
N ALA A 425 24.26 37.34 -16.14
CA ALA A 425 24.80 37.03 -14.82
C ALA A 425 24.25 35.70 -14.26
N GLY A 426 23.10 35.25 -14.74
CA GLY A 426 22.57 33.90 -14.52
C GLY A 426 23.20 32.80 -15.39
N GLN A 427 24.09 33.12 -16.34
CA GLN A 427 24.72 32.10 -17.18
C GLN A 427 25.67 31.23 -16.35
N THR A 428 25.33 29.95 -16.23
CA THR A 428 26.18 28.90 -15.66
C THR A 428 26.78 27.98 -16.73
N ASN A 429 26.10 27.84 -17.86
CA ASN A 429 26.52 26.97 -18.97
C ASN A 429 27.64 27.63 -19.78
N PHE A 430 28.89 27.23 -19.55
CA PHE A 430 30.06 27.67 -20.33
C PHE A 430 30.61 26.58 -21.24
N GLN A 431 31.17 26.99 -22.37
CA GLN A 431 31.81 26.16 -23.40
C GLN A 431 33.14 26.78 -23.86
N LYS A 432 33.92 26.02 -24.63
CA LYS A 432 35.20 26.48 -25.17
C LYS A 432 35.05 27.76 -26.01
N GLY A 433 35.84 28.76 -25.63
CA GLY A 433 35.78 30.12 -26.19
C GLY A 433 35.28 31.16 -25.18
N ASP A 434 34.47 30.76 -24.20
CA ASP A 434 33.84 31.68 -23.26
C ASP A 434 34.85 32.29 -22.26
N ARG A 435 34.56 33.52 -21.80
CA ARG A 435 35.25 34.22 -20.70
C ARG A 435 34.24 34.70 -19.67
N HIS A 436 34.38 34.26 -18.42
CA HIS A 436 33.47 34.61 -17.34
C HIS A 436 34.08 34.24 -15.96
N ASN A 437 33.93 35.07 -14.94
CA ASN A 437 34.59 34.82 -13.64
C ASN A 437 34.20 33.48 -12.98
N ASN A 438 32.95 33.02 -13.11
CA ASN A 438 32.52 31.71 -12.59
C ASN A 438 33.33 30.51 -13.14
N ILE A 439 33.98 30.65 -14.31
CA ILE A 439 34.86 29.62 -14.88
C ILE A 439 36.03 29.32 -13.93
N VAL A 440 36.57 30.32 -13.23
CA VAL A 440 37.63 30.16 -12.21
C VAL A 440 37.15 29.19 -11.12
N GLY A 441 35.98 29.44 -10.53
CA GLY A 441 35.41 28.60 -9.48
C GLY A 441 35.11 27.17 -9.95
N ILE A 442 34.69 26.99 -11.20
CA ILE A 442 34.49 25.66 -11.79
C ILE A 442 35.82 24.91 -11.94
N LYS A 443 36.90 25.59 -12.34
CA LYS A 443 38.25 24.99 -12.45
C LYS A 443 38.83 24.60 -11.10
N VAL A 444 38.71 25.46 -10.08
CA VAL A 444 39.08 25.15 -8.69
C VAL A 444 38.37 23.88 -8.22
N LYS A 445 37.06 23.79 -8.46
CA LYS A 445 36.27 22.59 -8.14
C LYS A 445 36.74 21.36 -8.92
N LEU A 446 36.93 21.46 -10.23
CA LEU A 446 37.41 20.35 -11.09
C LEU A 446 38.78 19.83 -10.64
N ASN A 447 39.74 20.73 -10.40
CA ASN A 447 41.03 20.38 -9.82
C ASN A 447 40.81 19.64 -8.49
N ARG A 448 40.09 20.23 -7.54
CA ARG A 448 39.86 19.65 -6.19
C ARG A 448 39.18 18.28 -6.18
N VAL A 449 38.28 17.97 -7.11
CA VAL A 449 37.66 16.63 -7.20
C VAL A 449 38.51 15.60 -7.98
N GLY A 450 39.75 15.97 -8.34
CA GLY A 450 40.78 15.10 -8.92
C GLY A 450 40.97 15.24 -10.43
N PHE A 451 40.37 16.25 -11.08
CA PHE A 451 40.46 16.51 -12.53
C PHE A 451 41.49 17.61 -12.84
N ASP A 452 42.60 17.56 -12.12
CA ASP A 452 43.71 18.52 -12.01
C ASP A 452 44.37 18.96 -13.32
N GLY A 453 45.17 20.03 -13.24
CA GLY A 453 45.97 20.53 -14.35
C GLY A 453 45.22 21.52 -15.25
N ILE A 454 44.17 22.18 -14.74
CA ILE A 454 43.57 23.34 -15.40
C ILE A 454 44.08 24.61 -14.71
N SER A 455 44.66 25.53 -15.49
CA SER A 455 45.01 26.88 -14.99
C SER A 455 43.75 27.71 -14.75
N GLU A 456 43.63 28.27 -13.54
CA GLU A 456 42.43 28.83 -12.92
C GLU A 456 42.08 30.25 -13.42
N THR A 457 42.18 30.46 -14.73
CA THR A 457 41.80 31.71 -15.42
C THR A 457 40.30 31.79 -15.72
N ASP A 458 39.83 32.98 -16.09
CA ASP A 458 38.45 33.28 -16.56
C ASP A 458 38.06 32.57 -17.87
N TYR A 459 39.04 32.07 -18.64
CA TYR A 459 38.87 31.57 -20.01
C TYR A 459 38.65 30.06 -20.08
N PHE A 460 37.61 29.63 -20.81
CA PHE A 460 37.33 28.24 -21.11
C PHE A 460 38.18 27.75 -22.30
N GLY A 461 39.39 27.29 -22.00
CA GLY A 461 40.31 26.69 -22.97
C GLY A 461 40.07 25.20 -23.26
N SER A 462 40.81 24.65 -24.23
CA SER A 462 40.80 23.22 -24.61
C SER A 462 41.11 22.25 -23.47
N TRP A 463 42.00 22.64 -22.54
CA TRP A 463 42.28 21.85 -21.33
C TRP A 463 41.06 21.70 -20.42
N MET A 464 40.27 22.76 -20.28
CA MET A 464 39.02 22.71 -19.50
C MET A 464 37.95 21.87 -20.21
N GLU A 465 37.82 22.00 -21.54
CA GLU A 465 36.95 21.14 -22.37
C GLU A 465 37.28 19.65 -22.15
N THR A 466 38.58 19.32 -22.15
CA THR A 466 39.08 17.94 -21.94
C THR A 466 38.78 17.43 -20.53
N ARG A 467 38.97 18.25 -19.49
CA ARG A 467 38.64 17.86 -18.11
C ARG A 467 37.13 17.76 -17.87
N ALA A 468 36.32 18.63 -18.47
CA ALA A 468 34.86 18.49 -18.46
C ALA A 468 34.41 17.17 -19.08
N LYS A 469 34.93 16.80 -20.27
CA LYS A 469 34.65 15.51 -20.92
C LYS A 469 35.07 14.32 -20.05
N GLN A 470 36.23 14.39 -19.40
CA GLN A 470 36.69 13.35 -18.46
C GLN A 470 35.79 13.22 -17.23
N PHE A 471 35.38 14.34 -16.64
CA PHE A 471 34.47 14.38 -15.49
C PHE A 471 33.10 13.77 -15.84
N GLN A 472 32.53 14.20 -16.97
CA GLN A 472 31.28 13.67 -17.52
C GLN A 472 31.37 12.16 -17.76
N THR A 473 32.45 11.69 -18.38
CA THR A 473 32.67 10.27 -18.67
C THR A 473 32.77 9.44 -17.38
N TYR A 474 33.51 9.92 -16.36
CA TYR A 474 33.69 9.22 -15.10
C TYR A 474 32.36 9.07 -14.32
N TYR A 475 31.58 10.14 -14.24
CA TYR A 475 30.26 10.14 -13.58
C TYR A 475 29.08 9.73 -14.49
N ARG A 476 29.36 9.24 -15.70
CA ARG A 476 28.36 8.75 -16.70
C ARG A 476 27.31 9.79 -17.10
N LEU A 477 27.71 11.07 -17.15
CA LEU A 477 26.92 12.17 -17.69
C LEU A 477 27.06 12.26 -19.22
N SER A 478 26.18 13.02 -19.86
CA SER A 478 26.33 13.40 -21.27
C SER A 478 27.68 14.09 -21.52
N VAL A 479 28.50 13.53 -22.42
CA VAL A 479 29.87 14.01 -22.67
C VAL A 479 29.87 15.22 -23.63
N THR A 480 29.34 16.35 -23.16
CA THR A 480 29.22 17.59 -23.93
C THR A 480 30.54 18.36 -24.04
N GLY A 481 31.46 18.19 -23.09
CA GLY A 481 32.63 19.04 -22.88
C GLY A 481 32.32 20.48 -22.46
N LYS A 482 31.06 20.76 -22.13
CA LYS A 482 30.55 22.03 -21.60
C LYS A 482 30.29 21.89 -20.11
N THR A 483 30.09 23.00 -19.44
CA THR A 483 29.67 23.05 -18.03
C THR A 483 28.16 23.16 -17.92
N ASP A 484 27.47 22.18 -18.51
CA ASP A 484 26.02 22.08 -18.42
C ASP A 484 25.53 21.86 -16.97
N GLN A 485 24.25 22.14 -16.73
CA GLN A 485 23.64 22.05 -15.40
C GLN A 485 23.89 20.70 -14.70
N ALA A 486 23.83 19.58 -15.41
CA ALA A 486 24.09 18.25 -14.82
C ALA A 486 25.57 18.09 -14.42
N THR A 487 26.48 18.57 -15.26
CA THR A 487 27.92 18.63 -14.96
C THR A 487 28.20 19.47 -13.72
N LEU A 488 27.57 20.65 -13.60
CA LEU A 488 27.76 21.55 -12.46
C LEU A 488 27.13 21.03 -11.16
N GLN A 489 25.89 20.51 -11.22
CA GLN A 489 25.25 19.88 -10.06
C GLN A 489 26.07 18.72 -9.52
N LYS A 490 26.59 17.85 -10.41
CA LYS A 490 27.43 16.73 -10.00
C LYS A 490 28.81 17.16 -9.49
N LEU A 491 29.38 18.21 -10.07
CA LEU A 491 30.65 18.79 -9.61
C LEU A 491 30.51 19.35 -8.18
N ASP A 492 29.41 20.03 -7.90
CA ASP A 492 29.13 20.61 -6.59
C ASP A 492 28.75 19.54 -5.55
N GLU A 493 28.05 18.48 -5.95
CA GLU A 493 27.79 17.30 -5.09
C GLU A 493 29.11 16.67 -4.60
N VAL A 494 30.05 16.40 -5.52
CA VAL A 494 31.33 15.75 -5.18
C VAL A 494 32.24 16.72 -4.42
N TYR A 495 32.33 17.99 -4.84
CA TYR A 495 33.17 19.00 -4.18
C TYR A 495 32.73 19.29 -2.75
N ASN A 496 31.41 19.38 -2.49
CA ASN A 496 30.87 19.66 -1.16
C ASN A 496 30.66 18.40 -0.31
N SER A 497 31.00 17.21 -0.80
CA SER A 497 30.80 15.94 -0.09
C SER A 497 31.29 16.00 1.37
N PRO A 498 30.48 15.54 2.35
CA PRO A 498 30.88 15.50 3.75
C PRO A 498 31.96 14.45 4.03
N PHE A 499 32.22 13.54 3.08
CA PHE A 499 33.15 12.42 3.22
C PHE A 499 34.50 12.74 2.54
N GLN A 500 35.15 13.82 3.00
CA GLN A 500 36.48 14.23 2.56
C GLN A 500 37.32 14.79 3.73
N LYS A 501 38.65 14.81 3.56
CA LYS A 501 39.63 15.28 4.55
C LYS A 501 39.25 16.61 5.22
N GLY A 502 39.12 16.57 6.54
CA GLY A 502 38.82 17.73 7.41
C GLY A 502 37.34 17.97 7.70
N LYS A 503 36.42 17.25 7.06
CA LYS A 503 34.98 17.32 7.37
C LYS A 503 34.59 16.38 8.52
N ARG A 504 33.45 16.66 9.15
CA ARG A 504 32.81 15.78 10.14
C ARG A 504 31.42 15.38 9.67
N HIS A 505 31.07 14.11 9.84
CA HIS A 505 29.74 13.55 9.59
C HIS A 505 29.54 12.30 10.45
N ASN A 506 28.31 11.97 10.84
CA ASN A 506 28.04 10.80 11.69
C ASN A 506 28.40 9.49 10.95
N ASP A 507 27.92 9.34 9.72
CA ASP A 507 28.13 8.16 8.88
C ASP A 507 29.62 7.89 8.56
N THR A 508 30.51 8.87 8.79
CA THR A 508 31.97 8.68 8.72
C THR A 508 32.43 7.52 9.60
N VAL A 509 31.75 7.28 10.73
CA VAL A 509 32.01 6.14 11.62
C VAL A 509 31.76 4.83 10.86
N SER A 510 30.60 4.66 10.22
CA SER A 510 30.31 3.44 9.46
C SER A 510 31.13 3.29 8.17
N LEU A 511 31.55 4.40 7.54
CA LEU A 511 32.54 4.32 6.46
C LEU A 511 33.91 3.81 6.96
N LYS A 512 34.28 4.06 8.21
CA LYS A 512 35.51 3.53 8.83
C LYS A 512 35.37 2.07 9.22
N GLU A 513 34.23 1.66 9.80
CA GLU A 513 33.90 0.24 10.05
C GLU A 513 34.05 -0.57 8.75
N LYS A 514 33.44 -0.10 7.64
CA LYS A 514 33.54 -0.72 6.32
C LYS A 514 34.98 -0.78 5.80
N LEU A 515 35.74 0.31 5.88
CA LEU A 515 37.17 0.33 5.49
C LEU A 515 38.03 -0.61 6.34
N ASN A 516 37.80 -0.64 7.65
CA ASN A 516 38.43 -1.56 8.60
C ASN A 516 38.13 -3.02 8.21
N ARG A 517 36.86 -3.35 7.90
CA ARG A 517 36.41 -4.68 7.44
C ARG A 517 37.05 -5.12 6.13
N VAL A 518 37.16 -4.26 5.12
CA VAL A 518 37.72 -4.62 3.80
C VAL A 518 39.24 -4.48 3.70
N GLY A 519 39.95 -4.42 4.83
CA GLY A 519 41.42 -4.46 4.88
C GLY A 519 42.16 -3.14 4.65
N TYR A 520 41.46 -2.00 4.66
CA TYR A 520 42.02 -0.64 4.59
C TYR A 520 42.03 0.01 5.98
N GLY A 521 42.36 -0.79 6.99
CA GLY A 521 41.98 -0.54 8.38
C GLY A 521 42.96 0.26 9.24
N TYR A 522 42.86 0.05 10.56
CA TYR A 522 43.47 0.85 11.64
C TYR A 522 42.90 2.28 11.76
N ILE A 523 41.71 2.56 11.20
CA ILE A 523 41.10 3.89 11.26
C ILE A 523 40.26 4.02 12.54
N THR A 524 40.59 4.99 13.40
CA THR A 524 39.83 5.27 14.62
C THR A 524 38.42 5.78 14.31
N GLU A 525 37.41 5.07 14.81
CA GLU A 525 35.96 5.27 14.62
C GLU A 525 35.44 6.55 15.29
N THR A 526 35.73 7.68 14.64
CA THR A 526 35.27 9.02 15.01
C THR A 526 34.54 9.70 13.85
N THR A 527 33.71 10.70 14.13
CA THR A 527 32.99 11.47 13.09
C THR A 527 33.90 12.29 12.17
N LEU A 528 35.19 12.44 12.49
CA LEU A 528 36.17 13.21 11.71
C LEU A 528 36.81 12.38 10.60
N TYR A 529 36.69 12.87 9.37
CA TYR A 529 37.43 12.35 8.22
C TYR A 529 38.87 12.88 8.25
N GLY A 530 39.75 12.17 8.97
CA GLY A 530 41.14 12.56 9.20
C GLY A 530 42.10 12.26 8.04
N SER A 531 43.35 12.68 8.18
CA SER A 531 44.45 12.42 7.23
C SER A 531 44.71 10.92 6.98
N PHE A 532 44.58 10.10 8.02
CA PHE A 532 44.73 8.64 7.87
C PHE A 532 43.57 8.03 7.04
N MET A 533 42.33 8.48 7.25
CA MET A 533 41.18 8.04 6.45
C MET A 533 41.31 8.47 4.99
N ASP A 534 41.74 9.70 4.72
CA ASP A 534 42.10 10.18 3.37
C ASP A 534 43.17 9.30 2.71
N THR A 535 44.17 8.86 3.46
CA THR A 535 45.20 7.92 2.97
C THR A 535 44.61 6.56 2.62
N GLN A 536 43.74 6.00 3.48
CA GLN A 536 43.10 4.71 3.23
C GLN A 536 42.09 4.75 2.08
N VAL A 537 41.33 5.84 1.92
CA VAL A 537 40.42 6.02 0.78
C VAL A 537 41.18 6.25 -0.53
N ARG A 538 42.30 6.99 -0.53
CA ARG A 538 43.20 7.06 -1.70
C ARG A 538 43.80 5.69 -2.05
N LYS A 539 44.06 4.84 -1.06
CA LYS A 539 44.49 3.44 -1.28
C LYS A 539 43.35 2.62 -1.88
N LEU A 540 42.15 2.64 -1.30
CA LEU A 540 40.93 2.00 -1.84
C LEU A 540 40.69 2.39 -3.30
N GLN A 541 40.76 3.68 -3.60
CA GLN A 541 40.56 4.20 -4.95
C GLN A 541 41.62 3.67 -5.92
N ARG A 542 42.91 3.72 -5.55
CA ARG A 542 44.01 3.22 -6.39
C ARG A 542 43.88 1.72 -6.66
N ASP A 543 43.68 0.94 -5.62
CA ASP A 543 43.68 -0.52 -5.66
C ASP A 543 42.47 -1.08 -6.44
N ASN A 544 41.45 -0.25 -6.70
CA ASN A 544 40.24 -0.58 -7.46
C ASN A 544 40.08 0.23 -8.77
N GLY A 545 41.13 0.93 -9.23
CA GLY A 545 41.11 1.67 -10.50
C GLY A 545 40.17 2.90 -10.53
N LEU A 546 39.80 3.45 -9.37
CA LEU A 546 38.97 4.64 -9.23
C LEU A 546 39.82 5.93 -9.29
N ARG A 547 39.15 7.10 -9.36
CA ARG A 547 39.84 8.38 -9.36
C ARG A 547 40.39 8.68 -7.97
N VAL A 548 41.72 8.77 -7.83
CA VAL A 548 42.40 8.92 -6.53
C VAL A 548 42.34 10.36 -6.03
N ASN A 549 41.18 10.79 -5.54
CA ASN A 549 40.92 12.14 -5.03
C ASN A 549 40.80 12.23 -3.50
N GLY A 550 40.63 11.11 -2.77
CA GLY A 550 40.43 11.09 -1.31
C GLY A 550 39.07 11.64 -0.87
N ILE A 551 38.09 11.67 -1.76
CA ILE A 551 36.69 11.98 -1.50
C ILE A 551 35.91 10.67 -1.65
N MET A 552 35.11 10.30 -0.64
CA MET A 552 34.22 9.15 -0.76
C MET A 552 32.97 9.57 -1.55
N ASP A 553 33.11 9.66 -2.87
CA ASP A 553 32.00 9.93 -3.80
C ASP A 553 31.10 8.71 -3.99
N ASN A 554 29.98 8.87 -4.72
CA ASN A 554 29.02 7.78 -4.90
C ASN A 554 29.57 6.54 -5.65
N ILE A 555 30.66 6.68 -6.40
CA ILE A 555 31.34 5.57 -7.08
C ILE A 555 32.24 4.82 -6.08
N THR A 556 32.99 5.57 -5.26
CA THR A 556 33.86 5.03 -4.22
C THR A 556 33.06 4.37 -3.09
N LEU A 557 31.96 5.01 -2.66
CA LEU A 557 30.97 4.44 -1.73
C LEU A 557 30.44 3.11 -2.25
N LYS A 558 30.01 3.06 -3.53
CA LYS A 558 29.49 1.83 -4.12
C LYS A 558 30.54 0.71 -4.13
N LYS A 559 31.79 0.97 -4.56
CA LYS A 559 32.80 -0.10 -4.58
C LYS A 559 33.21 -0.52 -3.16
N LEU A 560 33.16 0.37 -2.17
CA LEU A 560 33.31 -0.01 -0.77
C LEU A 560 32.19 -0.98 -0.34
N ASP A 561 30.93 -0.66 -0.62
CA ASP A 561 29.79 -1.54 -0.31
C ASP A 561 29.84 -2.88 -1.07
N ASP A 562 30.33 -2.90 -2.31
CA ASP A 562 30.52 -4.13 -3.08
C ASP A 562 31.66 -4.99 -2.50
N LEU A 563 32.81 -4.39 -2.12
CA LEU A 563 33.90 -5.09 -1.41
C LEU A 563 33.47 -5.64 -0.04
N VAL A 564 32.59 -4.93 0.67
CA VAL A 564 32.02 -5.38 1.96
C VAL A 564 31.19 -6.66 1.79
N LYS A 565 30.45 -6.81 0.68
CA LYS A 565 29.73 -8.06 0.34
C LYS A 565 30.69 -9.17 -0.07
N GLU A 566 31.72 -8.83 -0.84
CA GLU A 566 32.79 -9.75 -1.28
C GLU A 566 33.64 -10.28 -0.10
N THR A 567 33.57 -9.64 1.09
CA THR A 567 34.33 -10.00 2.30
C THR A 567 33.45 -10.69 3.35
N PRO A 568 33.47 -12.03 3.45
CA PRO A 568 32.72 -12.79 4.44
C PRO A 568 33.42 -12.83 5.81
N PHE A 569 32.65 -12.79 6.90
CA PHE A 569 33.22 -13.03 8.24
C PHE A 569 33.65 -14.49 8.42
N GLN A 570 34.75 -14.69 9.13
CA GLN A 570 35.43 -15.96 9.36
C GLN A 570 36.07 -16.03 10.76
N PHE A 571 36.58 -17.20 11.14
CA PHE A 571 37.26 -17.40 12.42
C PHE A 571 38.39 -16.36 12.64
N GLY A 572 38.31 -15.63 13.75
CA GLY A 572 39.25 -14.58 14.13
C GLY A 572 38.68 -13.16 14.10
N ASP A 573 37.64 -12.91 13.29
CA ASP A 573 37.15 -11.55 13.03
C ASP A 573 36.44 -10.91 14.24
N ARG A 574 36.44 -9.57 14.28
CA ARG A 574 35.72 -8.73 15.25
C ARG A 574 34.98 -7.60 14.55
N HIS A 575 33.66 -7.56 14.69
CA HIS A 575 32.76 -6.59 14.03
C HIS A 575 31.34 -6.73 14.63
N ASP A 576 30.60 -5.65 14.83
CA ASP A 576 29.33 -5.75 15.59
C ASP A 576 28.20 -6.48 14.81
N ASP A 577 28.22 -6.46 13.47
CA ASP A 577 27.45 -7.40 12.62
C ASP A 577 27.50 -8.86 13.11
N ILE A 578 28.65 -9.32 13.64
CA ILE A 578 28.83 -10.70 14.12
C ILE A 578 27.89 -11.00 15.29
N ALA A 579 27.62 -10.04 16.17
CA ALA A 579 26.62 -10.19 17.23
C ALA A 579 25.22 -10.37 16.61
N GLY A 580 24.84 -9.54 15.64
CA GLY A 580 23.57 -9.64 14.92
C GLY A 580 23.39 -10.95 14.16
N ILE A 581 24.45 -11.47 13.52
CA ILE A 581 24.45 -12.78 12.85
C ILE A 581 24.24 -13.91 13.87
N LYS A 582 24.82 -13.82 15.07
CA LYS A 582 24.63 -14.80 16.14
C LYS A 582 23.21 -14.80 16.71
N VAL A 583 22.62 -13.63 16.94
CA VAL A 583 21.19 -13.50 17.31
C VAL A 583 20.31 -14.23 16.30
N LYS A 584 20.56 -14.01 15.00
CA LYS A 584 19.84 -14.68 13.91
C LYS A 584 20.06 -16.21 13.95
N LEU A 585 21.30 -16.68 14.03
CA LEU A 585 21.64 -18.11 14.14
C LEU A 585 20.99 -18.78 15.35
N ASN A 586 21.05 -18.15 16.52
CA ASN A 586 20.39 -18.61 17.74
C ASN A 586 18.88 -18.76 17.50
N ARG A 587 18.20 -17.72 16.97
CA ARG A 587 16.75 -17.74 16.70
C ARG A 587 16.33 -18.77 15.65
N VAL A 588 17.12 -19.01 14.61
CA VAL A 588 16.81 -20.03 13.59
C VAL A 588 17.16 -21.47 13.99
N GLY A 589 17.61 -21.69 15.24
CA GLY A 589 17.85 -23.03 15.79
C GLY A 589 19.28 -23.55 15.61
N PHE A 590 20.26 -22.66 15.51
CA PHE A 590 21.71 -22.96 15.50
C PHE A 590 22.37 -22.29 16.71
N ASP A 591 21.86 -22.70 17.87
CA ASP A 591 21.90 -22.04 19.17
C ASP A 591 23.21 -22.23 19.97
N GLY A 592 23.26 -21.67 21.18
CA GLY A 592 24.41 -21.79 22.07
C GLY A 592 25.63 -20.95 21.66
N ILE A 593 25.46 -19.93 20.81
CA ILE A 593 26.52 -18.96 20.52
C ILE A 593 26.36 -17.73 21.41
N SER A 594 27.40 -17.37 22.16
CA SER A 594 27.44 -16.10 22.90
C SER A 594 27.51 -14.91 21.93
N GLU A 595 26.55 -14.00 22.04
CA GLU A 595 26.25 -12.89 21.11
C GLU A 595 27.26 -11.72 21.16
N THR A 596 28.54 -12.03 21.34
CA THR A 596 29.66 -11.09 21.26
C THR A 596 30.01 -10.75 19.81
N ASN A 597 30.72 -9.65 19.58
CA ASN A 597 31.20 -9.25 18.25
C ASN A 597 32.38 -10.08 17.70
N TYR A 598 32.82 -11.15 18.40
CA TYR A 598 33.97 -11.98 18.00
C TYR A 598 33.55 -13.31 17.34
N PHE A 599 34.12 -13.60 16.16
CA PHE A 599 33.89 -14.85 15.42
C PHE A 599 34.82 -15.97 15.92
N GLY A 600 34.38 -16.64 17.00
CA GLY A 600 35.07 -17.82 17.55
C GLY A 600 34.71 -19.14 16.86
N SER A 601 35.42 -20.22 17.20
CA SER A 601 35.27 -21.56 16.62
C SER A 601 33.88 -22.18 16.84
N TRP A 602 33.19 -21.81 17.92
CA TRP A 602 31.79 -22.17 18.14
C TRP A 602 30.86 -21.57 17.07
N MET A 603 31.09 -20.31 16.67
CA MET A 603 30.33 -19.68 15.60
C MET A 603 30.64 -20.31 14.24
N GLU A 604 31.92 -20.54 13.94
CA GLU A 604 32.34 -21.27 12.73
C GLU A 604 31.65 -22.64 12.62
N THR A 605 31.57 -23.37 13.74
CA THR A 605 30.89 -24.67 13.84
C THR A 605 29.38 -24.53 13.57
N ARG A 606 28.71 -23.51 14.11
CA ARG A 606 27.28 -23.28 13.83
C ARG A 606 27.03 -22.81 12.40
N VAL A 607 27.92 -22.00 11.82
CA VAL A 607 27.85 -21.59 10.40
C VAL A 607 28.02 -22.81 9.48
N LYS A 608 28.97 -23.72 9.76
CA LYS A 608 29.08 -25.01 9.04
C LYS A 608 27.81 -25.84 9.15
N GLN A 609 27.25 -25.98 10.36
CA GLN A 609 25.99 -26.71 10.57
C GLN A 609 24.81 -26.07 9.81
N PHE A 610 24.72 -24.73 9.79
CA PHE A 610 23.72 -23.97 9.04
C PHE A 610 23.84 -24.22 7.53
N GLN A 611 25.06 -24.12 7.01
CA GLN A 611 25.36 -24.37 5.61
C GLN A 611 25.00 -25.80 5.22
N THR A 612 25.43 -26.82 5.97
CA THR A 612 25.09 -28.23 5.71
C THR A 612 23.58 -28.49 5.76
N TYR A 613 22.85 -27.93 6.73
CA TYR A 613 21.40 -28.14 6.86
C TYR A 613 20.60 -27.57 5.67
N TYR A 614 21.08 -26.47 5.08
CA TYR A 614 20.46 -25.81 3.92
C TYR A 614 21.15 -26.10 2.57
N GLY A 615 22.01 -27.13 2.50
CA GLY A 615 22.66 -27.55 1.25
C GLY A 615 23.69 -26.56 0.68
N LEU A 616 24.14 -25.58 1.47
CA LEU A 616 25.20 -24.64 1.09
C LEU A 616 26.59 -25.26 1.28
N SER A 617 27.60 -24.63 0.67
CA SER A 617 29.00 -25.00 0.91
C SER A 617 29.38 -24.77 2.38
N ALA A 618 29.81 -25.81 3.09
CA ALA A 618 30.13 -25.77 4.52
C ALA A 618 31.50 -25.11 4.83
N THR A 619 31.68 -23.86 4.37
CA THR A 619 32.92 -23.07 4.49
C THR A 619 33.22 -22.67 5.94
N GLY A 620 32.19 -22.53 6.78
CA GLY A 620 32.29 -21.91 8.11
C GLY A 620 32.43 -20.39 8.10
N LYS A 621 32.35 -19.77 6.92
CA LYS A 621 32.38 -18.31 6.71
C LYS A 621 30.99 -17.81 6.35
N THR A 622 30.63 -16.59 6.74
CA THR A 622 29.34 -16.01 6.36
C THR A 622 29.44 -15.28 5.03
N ASP A 623 29.50 -16.05 3.95
CA ASP A 623 29.35 -15.58 2.56
C ASP A 623 27.94 -15.07 2.26
N GLU A 624 27.76 -14.38 1.11
CA GLU A 624 26.48 -13.79 0.71
C GLU A 624 25.35 -14.84 0.68
N ALA A 625 25.63 -16.05 0.17
CA ALA A 625 24.65 -17.14 0.13
C ALA A 625 24.21 -17.55 1.54
N THR A 626 25.18 -17.67 2.47
CA THR A 626 24.93 -17.99 3.87
C THR A 626 24.14 -16.90 4.59
N LEU A 627 24.51 -15.62 4.42
CA LEU A 627 23.82 -14.49 5.04
C LEU A 627 22.40 -14.30 4.49
N LYS A 628 22.24 -14.34 3.16
CA LYS A 628 20.94 -14.26 2.49
C LYS A 628 20.01 -15.40 2.89
N LYS A 629 20.54 -16.61 3.02
CA LYS A 629 19.77 -17.76 3.50
C LYS A 629 19.38 -17.61 4.97
N LEU A 630 20.28 -17.12 5.81
CA LEU A 630 20.02 -16.85 7.23
C LEU A 630 18.92 -15.80 7.39
N ASP A 631 18.98 -14.71 6.63
CA ASP A 631 17.97 -13.65 6.65
C ASP A 631 16.61 -14.10 6.10
N ASN A 632 16.58 -14.94 5.05
CA ASN A 632 15.33 -15.51 4.55
C ASN A 632 14.63 -16.40 5.58
N VAL A 633 15.37 -17.20 6.34
CA VAL A 633 14.79 -18.05 7.41
C VAL A 633 14.39 -17.20 8.61
N TYR A 634 15.27 -16.30 9.08
CA TYR A 634 15.00 -15.43 10.22
C TYR A 634 13.80 -14.50 10.01
N ASN A 635 13.61 -13.99 8.79
CA ASN A 635 12.50 -13.11 8.43
C ASN A 635 11.28 -13.87 7.87
N SER A 636 11.20 -15.20 8.01
CA SER A 636 10.03 -15.97 7.55
C SER A 636 8.72 -15.39 8.12
N PRO A 637 7.67 -15.23 7.29
CA PRO A 637 6.36 -14.75 7.75
C PRO A 637 5.63 -15.80 8.62
N PHE A 638 6.10 -17.04 8.66
CA PHE A 638 5.49 -18.16 9.37
C PHE A 638 6.20 -18.46 10.69
N GLN A 639 6.18 -17.48 11.59
CA GLN A 639 6.70 -17.60 12.97
C GLN A 639 5.88 -16.75 13.95
N GLU A 640 6.07 -16.98 15.24
CA GLU A 640 5.32 -16.31 16.31
C GLU A 640 5.23 -14.77 16.17
N GLY A 641 4.02 -14.25 16.36
CA GLY A 641 3.69 -12.82 16.30
C GLY A 641 3.44 -12.27 14.89
N LYS A 642 3.79 -13.01 13.82
CA LYS A 642 3.60 -12.56 12.44
C LYS A 642 2.20 -12.84 11.91
N ARG A 643 1.81 -12.10 10.86
CA ARG A 643 0.56 -12.30 10.11
C ARG A 643 0.85 -12.51 8.63
N HIS A 644 0.23 -13.53 8.04
CA HIS A 644 0.28 -13.82 6.60
C HIS A 644 -0.99 -14.55 6.17
N ASN A 645 -1.43 -14.40 4.91
CA ASN A 645 -2.64 -15.06 4.42
C ASN A 645 -2.48 -16.59 4.42
N ASP A 646 -1.39 -17.08 3.84
CA ASP A 646 -1.08 -18.52 3.70
C ASP A 646 -0.89 -19.25 5.05
N THR A 647 -0.83 -18.50 6.17
CA THR A 647 -0.93 -19.07 7.52
C THR A 647 -2.24 -19.85 7.70
N ILE A 648 -3.31 -19.49 6.98
CA ILE A 648 -4.58 -20.22 6.95
C ILE A 648 -4.35 -21.65 6.43
N GLU A 649 -3.81 -21.80 5.22
CA GLU A 649 -3.53 -23.11 4.61
C GLU A 649 -2.52 -23.93 5.45
N LEU A 650 -1.48 -23.27 5.98
CA LEU A 650 -0.49 -23.90 6.85
C LEU A 650 -1.11 -24.48 8.14
N LYS A 651 -2.06 -23.75 8.76
CA LYS A 651 -2.81 -24.21 9.92
C LYS A 651 -3.78 -25.33 9.58
N GLU A 652 -4.46 -25.24 8.45
CA GLU A 652 -5.34 -26.30 7.96
C GLU A 652 -4.56 -27.60 7.74
N LYS A 653 -3.38 -27.54 7.13
CA LYS A 653 -2.47 -28.68 6.99
C LYS A 653 -2.02 -29.26 8.35
N LEU A 654 -1.57 -28.43 9.29
CA LEU A 654 -1.17 -28.94 10.62
C LEU A 654 -2.34 -29.53 11.41
N ASN A 655 -3.54 -28.94 11.30
CA ASN A 655 -4.77 -29.50 11.85
C ASN A 655 -5.08 -30.88 11.22
N GLN A 656 -5.02 -31.00 9.89
CA GLN A 656 -5.23 -32.27 9.16
C GLN A 656 -4.21 -33.35 9.51
N LEU A 657 -2.96 -32.97 9.83
CA LEU A 657 -1.90 -33.91 10.24
C LEU A 657 -2.03 -34.39 11.69
N GLY A 658 -2.94 -33.82 12.48
CA GLY A 658 -3.15 -34.13 13.90
C GLY A 658 -2.34 -33.29 14.90
N TYR A 659 -1.75 -32.17 14.45
CA TYR A 659 -1.11 -31.16 15.31
C TYR A 659 -2.13 -30.05 15.63
N GLY A 660 -3.28 -30.50 16.14
CA GLY A 660 -4.55 -29.83 15.89
C GLY A 660 -4.98 -28.72 16.84
N TYR A 661 -6.22 -28.27 16.61
CA TYR A 661 -6.93 -27.22 17.35
C TYR A 661 -6.34 -25.80 17.19
N ILE A 662 -5.51 -25.60 16.16
CA ILE A 662 -4.99 -24.29 15.82
C ILE A 662 -6.11 -23.47 15.17
N THR A 663 -6.51 -22.36 15.79
CA THR A 663 -7.55 -21.46 15.24
C THR A 663 -7.12 -20.92 13.88
N VAL A 664 -7.85 -21.27 12.82
CA VAL A 664 -7.57 -20.89 11.44
C VAL A 664 -7.79 -19.39 11.26
N THR A 665 -6.69 -18.64 11.23
CA THR A 665 -6.62 -17.17 11.11
C THR A 665 -5.26 -16.80 10.52
N THR A 666 -5.10 -15.58 10.01
CA THR A 666 -3.82 -15.08 9.47
C THR A 666 -2.71 -14.90 10.52
N LEU A 667 -3.01 -14.94 11.83
CA LEU A 667 -2.04 -14.73 12.91
C LEU A 667 -1.34 -16.03 13.32
N TYR A 668 -0.02 -16.07 13.23
CA TYR A 668 0.81 -17.13 13.78
C TYR A 668 1.08 -16.83 15.28
N GLY A 669 0.28 -17.43 16.17
CA GLY A 669 0.39 -17.23 17.63
C GLY A 669 1.19 -18.32 18.36
N SER A 670 1.36 -18.17 19.68
CA SER A 670 2.12 -19.09 20.54
C SER A 670 1.69 -20.56 20.47
N TYR A 671 0.38 -20.83 20.37
CA TYR A 671 -0.12 -22.19 20.17
C TYR A 671 0.29 -22.78 18.81
N MET A 672 0.34 -21.96 17.76
CA MET A 672 0.83 -22.38 16.43
C MET A 672 2.33 -22.69 16.46
N ASP A 673 3.13 -21.83 17.11
CA ASP A 673 4.56 -22.06 17.35
C ASP A 673 4.79 -23.39 18.10
N THR A 674 4.00 -23.66 19.14
CA THR A 674 4.01 -24.92 19.90
C THR A 674 3.74 -26.13 19.01
N GLN A 675 2.70 -26.08 18.15
CA GLN A 675 2.38 -27.19 17.24
C GLN A 675 3.43 -27.36 16.13
N VAL A 676 4.05 -26.29 15.65
CA VAL A 676 5.16 -26.37 14.68
C VAL A 676 6.42 -26.94 15.32
N ARG A 677 6.77 -26.55 16.55
CA ARG A 677 7.88 -27.18 17.30
C ARG A 677 7.65 -28.68 17.47
N LYS A 678 6.42 -29.08 17.81
CA LYS A 678 6.04 -30.49 17.89
C LYS A 678 6.16 -31.19 16.53
N PHE A 679 5.67 -30.60 15.45
CA PHE A 679 5.82 -31.13 14.09
C PHE A 679 7.29 -31.30 13.70
N GLN A 680 8.13 -30.29 13.97
CA GLN A 680 9.56 -30.32 13.70
C GLN A 680 10.24 -31.45 14.48
N SER A 681 9.94 -31.59 15.77
CA SER A 681 10.46 -32.67 16.62
C SER A 681 10.05 -34.06 16.12
N ASP A 682 8.76 -34.26 15.84
CA ASP A 682 8.20 -35.55 15.41
C ASP A 682 8.69 -35.98 14.01
N ASN A 683 9.24 -35.06 13.21
CA ASN A 683 9.82 -35.31 11.89
C ASN A 683 11.36 -35.23 11.83
N GLY A 684 12.04 -35.02 12.97
CA GLY A 684 13.52 -34.92 13.01
C GLY A 684 14.10 -33.64 12.38
N LEU A 685 13.30 -32.57 12.29
CA LEU A 685 13.73 -31.24 11.83
C LEU A 685 14.32 -30.42 12.98
N ARG A 686 14.91 -29.25 12.68
CA ARG A 686 15.32 -28.31 13.72
C ARG A 686 14.10 -27.66 14.39
N VAL A 687 14.03 -27.78 15.71
CA VAL A 687 12.90 -27.32 16.54
C VAL A 687 13.05 -25.83 16.87
N ASN A 688 12.77 -24.97 15.89
CA ASN A 688 12.90 -23.51 16.02
C ASN A 688 11.56 -22.76 16.06
N GLY A 689 10.43 -23.40 15.73
CA GLY A 689 9.09 -22.76 15.67
C GLY A 689 8.92 -21.79 14.50
N ILE A 690 9.81 -21.86 13.50
CA ILE A 690 9.75 -21.10 12.26
C ILE A 690 9.47 -22.10 11.14
N VAL A 691 8.36 -21.91 10.41
CA VAL A 691 8.16 -22.68 9.18
C VAL A 691 9.00 -22.03 8.07
N ASP A 692 10.10 -22.69 7.76
CA ASP A 692 10.94 -22.45 6.60
C ASP A 692 10.57 -23.39 5.44
N GLU A 693 11.28 -23.31 4.32
CA GLU A 693 11.03 -24.17 3.15
C GLU A 693 11.17 -25.67 3.46
N VAL A 694 12.07 -26.05 4.38
CA VAL A 694 12.32 -27.45 4.77
C VAL A 694 11.15 -27.98 5.60
N THR A 695 10.69 -27.18 6.57
CA THR A 695 9.51 -27.48 7.39
C THR A 695 8.25 -27.52 6.53
N LEU A 696 8.07 -26.55 5.61
CA LEU A 696 6.91 -26.50 4.70
C LEU A 696 6.90 -27.67 3.71
N ALA A 697 8.06 -28.04 3.15
CA ALA A 697 8.18 -29.22 2.29
C ALA A 697 7.80 -30.50 3.05
N LYS A 698 8.26 -30.66 4.30
CA LYS A 698 7.91 -31.81 5.14
C LYS A 698 6.42 -31.84 5.50
N ILE A 699 5.79 -30.69 5.75
CA ILE A 699 4.33 -30.59 5.98
C ILE A 699 3.57 -31.04 4.71
N ASN A 700 3.98 -30.56 3.53
CA ASN A 700 3.35 -30.95 2.25
C ASN A 700 3.56 -32.45 1.94
N GLU A 701 4.74 -33.01 2.22
CA GLU A 701 5.03 -34.45 2.10
C GLU A 701 4.13 -35.28 3.03
N ALA A 702 3.98 -34.88 4.29
CA ALA A 702 3.11 -35.54 5.25
C ALA A 702 1.63 -35.47 4.83
N ILE A 703 1.19 -34.36 4.22
CA ILE A 703 -0.18 -34.19 3.68
C ILE A 703 -0.44 -35.07 2.44
N ALA A 704 0.58 -35.34 1.63
CA ALA A 704 0.47 -36.30 0.53
C ALA A 704 0.31 -37.73 1.06
N ASN A 705 1.03 -38.07 2.14
CA ASN A 705 1.05 -39.39 2.76
C ASN A 705 -0.10 -39.59 3.78
N LYS A 706 -1.35 -39.47 3.32
CA LYS A 706 -2.59 -39.51 4.15
C LYS A 706 -2.82 -40.80 4.97
N THR A 707 -2.05 -41.86 4.70
CA THR A 707 -2.13 -43.15 5.40
C THR A 707 -0.84 -43.45 6.13
N ILE A 708 -0.90 -43.51 7.45
CA ILE A 708 0.22 -43.77 8.36
C ILE A 708 0.01 -45.14 9.00
N ILE A 709 0.88 -46.10 8.73
CA ILE A 709 0.82 -47.46 9.28
C ILE A 709 1.97 -47.67 10.27
N ASN A 710 1.61 -47.77 11.55
CA ASN A 710 2.48 -48.21 12.63
C ASN A 710 2.24 -49.70 12.93
N TYR A 711 3.25 -50.37 13.50
CA TYR A 711 3.16 -51.76 13.94
C TYR A 711 3.48 -51.87 15.44
N THR A 712 2.62 -52.55 16.20
CA THR A 712 2.94 -52.99 17.57
C THR A 712 3.26 -54.48 17.55
N ARG A 713 4.51 -54.83 17.86
CA ARG A 713 4.99 -56.21 17.96
C ARG A 713 4.94 -56.69 19.41
N TYR A 714 4.39 -57.88 19.63
CA TYR A 714 4.42 -58.57 20.93
C TYR A 714 5.28 -59.83 20.84
N ASN A 715 6.05 -60.11 21.89
CA ASN A 715 6.89 -61.30 22.08
C ASN A 715 6.06 -62.54 22.49
N LEU A 716 4.85 -62.65 21.96
CA LEU A 716 3.83 -63.67 22.20
C LEU A 716 3.46 -64.28 20.83
N THR A 717 3.36 -65.60 20.70
CA THR A 717 2.89 -66.21 19.45
C THR A 717 1.37 -66.24 19.38
N LEU A 718 0.80 -66.30 18.17
CA LEU A 718 -0.66 -66.39 17.97
C LEU A 718 -1.27 -67.58 18.73
N GLN A 719 -0.60 -68.74 18.76
CA GLN A 719 -1.07 -69.92 19.50
C GLN A 719 -1.06 -69.71 21.03
N GLN A 720 -0.08 -68.95 21.57
CA GLN A 720 -0.08 -68.61 22.99
C GLN A 720 -1.24 -67.67 23.34
N ALA A 721 -1.49 -66.66 22.51
CA ALA A 721 -2.65 -65.77 22.65
C ALA A 721 -3.97 -66.56 22.58
N LEU A 722 -4.10 -67.47 21.61
CA LEU A 722 -5.29 -68.32 21.44
C LEU A 722 -5.53 -69.22 22.64
N ASN A 723 -4.48 -69.88 23.16
CA ASN A 723 -4.58 -70.71 24.37
C ASN A 723 -5.04 -69.90 25.59
N ILE A 724 -4.62 -68.64 25.73
CA ILE A 724 -5.04 -67.74 26.81
C ILE A 724 -6.52 -67.35 26.65
N GLN A 725 -7.01 -67.09 25.44
CA GLN A 725 -8.42 -66.77 25.18
C GLN A 725 -9.35 -67.97 25.39
N MET A 726 -8.91 -69.18 25.02
CA MET A 726 -9.69 -70.41 25.20
C MET A 726 -9.69 -70.93 26.65
N ALA A 727 -8.92 -70.32 27.55
CA ALA A 727 -8.85 -70.64 28.99
C ALA A 727 -9.68 -69.68 29.88
N ILE A 728 -10.63 -68.93 29.29
CA ILE A 728 -11.54 -68.04 30.01
C ILE A 728 -12.83 -68.80 30.32
N ASP A 729 -13.14 -69.05 31.59
CA ASP A 729 -14.30 -69.88 31.97
C ASP A 729 -15.61 -69.09 32.17
N ASN A 730 -15.57 -67.77 32.43
CA ASN A 730 -16.76 -67.01 32.83
C ASN A 730 -16.76 -65.53 32.35
N PRO A 731 -17.50 -65.21 31.27
CA PRO A 731 -17.94 -66.13 30.21
C PRO A 731 -16.76 -66.45 29.26
N PRO A 732 -16.73 -67.65 28.65
CA PRO A 732 -15.80 -67.95 27.57
C PRO A 732 -16.08 -67.09 26.33
N PRO A 733 -15.15 -67.02 25.35
CA PRO A 733 -15.38 -66.32 24.09
C PRO A 733 -16.71 -66.75 23.44
N GLN A 734 -17.54 -65.79 23.05
CA GLN A 734 -18.88 -66.02 22.52
C GLN A 734 -18.92 -65.77 21.00
N THR A 735 -19.86 -66.42 20.32
CA THR A 735 -20.18 -66.21 18.91
C THR A 735 -21.69 -66.28 18.66
N ASP A 736 -22.17 -65.51 17.69
CA ASP A 736 -23.54 -65.57 17.14
C ASP A 736 -23.60 -66.26 15.77
N LEU A 737 -22.46 -66.73 15.24
CA LEU A 737 -22.35 -67.42 13.95
C LEU A 737 -23.34 -68.58 13.80
N TYR A 738 -23.55 -69.33 14.89
CA TYR A 738 -24.40 -70.52 14.93
C TYR A 738 -25.85 -70.25 15.36
N ARG A 739 -26.29 -68.99 15.43
CA ARG A 739 -27.61 -68.61 15.98
C ARG A 739 -28.82 -69.27 15.33
N SER A 740 -28.69 -69.69 14.08
CA SER A 740 -29.72 -70.40 13.30
C SER A 740 -29.39 -71.89 13.09
N SER A 741 -28.26 -72.36 13.61
CA SER A 741 -27.84 -73.76 13.55
C SER A 741 -28.51 -74.57 14.66
N PRO A 742 -28.77 -75.87 14.44
CA PRO A 742 -29.24 -76.77 15.50
C PRO A 742 -28.25 -76.83 16.67
N ALA A 743 -28.72 -77.40 17.77
CA ALA A 743 -27.90 -77.73 18.93
C ALA A 743 -28.45 -78.99 19.60
N TYR A 744 -27.60 -79.75 20.28
CA TYR A 744 -27.95 -81.09 20.77
C TYR A 744 -27.73 -81.25 22.26
N ILE A 745 -28.65 -81.96 22.93
CA ILE A 745 -28.55 -82.36 24.34
C ILE A 745 -28.80 -83.87 24.48
N SER A 746 -28.17 -84.51 25.47
CA SER A 746 -28.32 -85.96 25.64
C SER A 746 -29.67 -86.30 26.27
N SER A 747 -30.34 -87.33 25.72
CA SER A 747 -31.61 -87.83 26.23
C SER A 747 -31.54 -88.37 27.67
N ASN A 748 -30.35 -88.74 28.14
CA ASN A 748 -30.14 -89.40 29.43
C ASN A 748 -30.31 -88.45 30.63
N TYR A 749 -30.37 -87.13 30.40
CA TYR A 749 -30.42 -86.10 31.44
C TYR A 749 -31.60 -85.14 31.27
N VAL A 750 -32.68 -85.62 30.63
CA VAL A 750 -33.95 -84.89 30.50
C VAL A 750 -35.15 -85.78 30.79
N GLU A 751 -36.18 -85.19 31.39
CA GLU A 751 -37.53 -85.75 31.45
C GLU A 751 -38.36 -85.17 30.31
N ILE A 752 -39.04 -86.03 29.54
CA ILE A 752 -39.86 -85.62 28.41
C ILE A 752 -41.32 -85.47 28.83
N SER A 753 -41.95 -84.37 28.44
CA SER A 753 -43.38 -84.12 28.58
C SER A 753 -43.98 -83.59 27.27
N GLN A 754 -45.31 -83.69 27.14
CA GLN A 754 -46.05 -83.05 26.06
C GLN A 754 -46.78 -81.81 26.58
N SER A 755 -46.77 -80.74 25.80
CA SER A 755 -47.45 -79.49 26.11
C SER A 755 -47.85 -78.76 24.83
N GLY A 756 -48.78 -77.81 24.94
CA GLY A 756 -48.87 -76.76 23.93
C GLY A 756 -47.58 -75.94 23.90
N ALA A 757 -47.08 -75.61 22.70
CA ALA A 757 -46.00 -74.63 22.52
C ALA A 757 -46.15 -73.90 21.17
N ILE A 758 -45.64 -72.68 21.09
CA ILE A 758 -45.70 -71.86 19.87
C ILE A 758 -44.96 -72.53 18.71
N TYR A 759 -45.61 -72.64 17.54
CA TYR A 759 -45.06 -73.33 16.38
C TYR A 759 -44.15 -72.42 15.51
N SER A 760 -43.31 -73.04 14.66
CA SER A 760 -42.29 -72.35 13.88
C SER A 760 -42.87 -71.55 12.69
N GLY A 761 -42.48 -70.29 12.59
CA GLY A 761 -42.84 -69.38 11.49
C GLY A 761 -42.51 -67.91 11.78
N GLY A 762 -42.47 -67.55 13.07
CA GLY A 762 -42.06 -66.23 13.56
C GLY A 762 -42.49 -66.05 15.02
N ASN A 763 -42.31 -64.85 15.57
CA ASN A 763 -42.80 -64.56 16.92
C ASN A 763 -44.32 -64.33 16.90
N VAL A 764 -45.04 -65.07 17.75
CA VAL A 764 -46.50 -65.11 17.77
C VAL A 764 -47.06 -64.13 18.79
N LYS A 765 -47.82 -63.15 18.28
CA LYS A 765 -48.51 -62.14 19.08
C LYS A 765 -49.76 -62.75 19.71
N VAL A 766 -49.66 -63.12 21.00
CA VAL A 766 -50.79 -63.67 21.78
C VAL A 766 -51.65 -62.55 22.34
N ARG A 767 -52.96 -62.72 22.27
CA ARG A 767 -53.95 -61.63 22.35
C ARG A 767 -54.90 -61.77 23.52
N THR A 768 -55.44 -60.64 23.99
CA THR A 768 -56.47 -60.61 25.05
C THR A 768 -57.83 -61.11 24.58
N LEU A 769 -58.08 -61.12 23.26
CA LEU A 769 -59.28 -61.64 22.60
C LEU A 769 -58.87 -62.36 21.29
N PRO A 770 -59.65 -63.33 20.78
CA PRO A 770 -59.38 -64.01 19.51
C PRO A 770 -59.79 -63.15 18.29
N LYS A 771 -59.36 -61.88 18.27
CA LYS A 771 -59.58 -60.91 17.19
C LYS A 771 -58.25 -60.35 16.67
N LEU A 772 -58.10 -60.12 15.38
CA LEU A 772 -56.89 -59.61 14.75
C LEU A 772 -56.77 -58.07 14.82
N ILE A 773 -57.88 -57.36 14.65
CA ILE A 773 -57.91 -55.90 14.52
C ILE A 773 -58.22 -55.22 15.87
N GLU A 774 -59.27 -55.67 16.56
CA GLU A 774 -59.78 -55.01 17.78
C GLU A 774 -59.04 -55.40 19.08
N SER A 775 -58.06 -56.31 19.04
CA SER A 775 -57.37 -56.78 20.26
C SER A 775 -55.93 -56.25 20.38
N THR A 776 -55.60 -55.75 21.57
CA THR A 776 -54.21 -55.57 21.99
C THR A 776 -53.56 -56.95 22.19
N TYR A 777 -52.49 -57.24 21.45
CA TYR A 777 -51.62 -58.36 21.80
C TYR A 777 -50.84 -58.01 23.07
N LYS A 778 -50.77 -58.95 24.03
CA LYS A 778 -50.18 -58.69 25.36
C LYS A 778 -48.74 -59.16 25.46
N TYR A 779 -48.42 -60.28 24.82
CA TYR A 779 -47.05 -60.78 24.70
C TYR A 779 -46.75 -61.15 23.25
N THR A 780 -45.47 -61.13 22.90
CA THR A 780 -44.94 -61.61 21.62
C THR A 780 -44.06 -62.80 21.94
N LEU A 781 -44.61 -64.00 21.78
CA LEU A 781 -43.98 -65.25 22.20
C LEU A 781 -43.09 -65.79 21.07
N THR A 782 -41.88 -66.23 21.39
CA THR A 782 -40.99 -66.88 20.41
C THR A 782 -41.46 -68.30 20.10
N PRO A 783 -41.11 -68.87 18.93
CA PRO A 783 -41.25 -70.30 18.67
C PRO A 783 -40.72 -71.15 19.83
N GLY A 784 -41.43 -72.21 20.17
CA GLY A 784 -41.17 -73.03 21.34
C GLY A 784 -41.62 -72.47 22.69
N THR A 785 -42.20 -71.27 22.78
CA THR A 785 -42.74 -70.80 24.07
C THR A 785 -43.88 -71.72 24.51
N ARG A 786 -43.73 -72.35 25.68
CA ARG A 786 -44.73 -73.27 26.26
C ARG A 786 -46.01 -72.51 26.65
N VAL A 787 -47.16 -73.08 26.33
CA VAL A 787 -48.49 -72.54 26.66
C VAL A 787 -49.43 -73.68 27.07
N THR A 788 -50.23 -73.48 28.12
CA THR A 788 -51.28 -74.46 28.47
C THR A 788 -52.50 -74.19 27.62
N ILE A 789 -52.78 -75.03 26.62
CA ILE A 789 -54.05 -74.98 25.88
C ILE A 789 -55.18 -75.43 26.82
N LEU A 790 -56.26 -74.65 26.88
CA LEU A 790 -57.43 -74.91 27.72
C LEU A 790 -58.60 -75.44 26.88
N GLU A 791 -58.82 -74.85 25.70
CA GLU A 791 -59.87 -75.22 24.74
C GLU A 791 -59.58 -74.57 23.37
N THR A 792 -60.30 -75.01 22.34
CA THR A 792 -60.40 -74.31 21.05
C THR A 792 -61.67 -73.45 21.03
N VAL A 793 -61.56 -72.21 20.55
CA VAL A 793 -62.66 -71.24 20.38
C VAL A 793 -62.67 -70.69 18.95
N LYS A 794 -63.79 -70.08 18.54
CA LYS A 794 -63.87 -69.33 17.27
C LYS A 794 -63.47 -67.86 17.44
N GLY A 795 -62.90 -67.30 16.39
CA GLY A 795 -62.48 -65.91 16.31
C GLY A 795 -62.19 -65.46 14.87
N ASP A 796 -61.51 -64.33 14.74
CA ASP A 796 -61.16 -63.74 13.42
C ASP A 796 -60.34 -64.73 12.58
N ALA A 797 -60.61 -64.77 11.28
CA ALA A 797 -59.96 -65.70 10.37
C ALA A 797 -58.47 -65.35 10.14
N TYR A 798 -57.59 -66.33 10.30
CA TYR A 798 -56.17 -66.25 9.95
C TYR A 798 -55.79 -67.46 9.08
N ASN A 799 -55.18 -67.17 7.94
CA ASN A 799 -54.75 -68.15 6.92
C ASN A 799 -55.80 -69.26 6.63
N GLY A 800 -57.06 -68.86 6.44
CA GLY A 800 -58.17 -69.76 6.09
C GLY A 800 -58.89 -70.45 7.27
N SER A 801 -58.38 -70.36 8.51
CA SER A 801 -59.04 -70.95 9.69
C SER A 801 -59.56 -69.90 10.68
N THR A 802 -60.71 -70.17 11.30
CA THR A 802 -61.32 -69.36 12.37
C THR A 802 -61.06 -69.90 13.78
N ASP A 803 -60.25 -70.96 13.91
CA ASP A 803 -59.99 -71.62 15.19
C ASP A 803 -58.80 -71.01 15.93
N TRP A 804 -59.03 -70.66 17.20
CA TRP A 804 -58.04 -70.13 18.13
C TRP A 804 -57.96 -71.03 19.36
N TYR A 805 -56.77 -71.25 19.91
CA TYR A 805 -56.63 -71.81 21.24
C TYR A 805 -56.81 -70.71 22.30
N ARG A 806 -57.70 -70.95 23.26
CA ARG A 806 -57.68 -70.25 24.55
C ARG A 806 -56.56 -70.88 25.37
N ILE A 807 -55.52 -70.10 25.65
CA ILE A 807 -54.31 -70.54 26.35
C ILE A 807 -54.20 -69.88 27.73
N ARG A 808 -53.49 -70.53 28.64
CA ARG A 808 -52.89 -69.91 29.83
C ARG A 808 -51.38 -69.72 29.61
N TYR A 809 -50.90 -68.51 29.87
CA TYR A 809 -49.48 -68.15 29.85
C TYR A 809 -49.23 -67.02 30.86
N ASN A 810 -48.20 -67.14 31.70
CA ASN A 810 -47.94 -66.26 32.85
C ASN A 810 -49.22 -65.97 33.66
N ASP A 811 -49.91 -67.05 34.03
CA ASP A 811 -51.21 -67.11 34.74
C ASP A 811 -52.38 -66.34 34.12
N GLN A 812 -52.20 -65.78 32.92
CA GLN A 812 -53.21 -65.00 32.21
C GLN A 812 -53.86 -65.81 31.10
N ILE A 813 -55.17 -65.64 30.95
CA ILE A 813 -55.94 -66.19 29.83
C ILE A 813 -55.72 -65.32 28.60
N LEU A 814 -55.27 -65.95 27.52
CA LEU A 814 -54.93 -65.31 26.25
C LEU A 814 -55.37 -66.19 25.08
N TYR A 815 -55.27 -65.66 23.88
CA TYR A 815 -55.68 -66.33 22.64
C TYR A 815 -54.53 -66.34 21.64
N ALA A 816 -54.28 -67.52 21.06
CA ALA A 816 -53.34 -67.75 19.98
C ALA A 816 -54.07 -68.48 18.84
N HIS A 817 -53.81 -68.14 17.59
CA HIS A 817 -54.45 -68.85 16.48
C HIS A 817 -53.94 -70.29 16.40
N THR A 818 -54.81 -71.25 16.06
CA THR A 818 -54.46 -72.68 16.07
C THR A 818 -53.26 -73.03 15.18
N LEU A 819 -53.12 -72.39 14.01
CA LEU A 819 -52.00 -72.63 13.09
C LEU A 819 -50.64 -72.14 13.63
N LEU A 820 -50.63 -71.44 14.78
CA LEU A 820 -49.46 -70.82 15.40
C LEU A 820 -49.02 -71.53 16.70
N VAL A 821 -49.66 -72.65 17.07
CA VAL A 821 -49.34 -73.43 18.28
C VAL A 821 -49.37 -74.91 17.94
N ASN A 822 -48.28 -75.63 18.22
CA ASN A 822 -48.31 -77.09 18.25
C ASN A 822 -48.96 -77.53 19.57
N PRO A 823 -50.11 -78.24 19.56
CA PRO A 823 -50.78 -78.67 20.79
C PRO A 823 -50.09 -79.84 21.50
N GLN A 824 -49.12 -80.50 20.84
CA GLN A 824 -48.41 -81.68 21.33
C GLN A 824 -46.90 -81.53 21.08
N ALA A 825 -46.34 -80.40 21.52
CA ALA A 825 -44.90 -80.16 21.45
C ALA A 825 -44.16 -80.97 22.52
N THR A 826 -43.05 -81.60 22.11
CA THR A 826 -42.17 -82.38 22.98
C THR A 826 -41.25 -81.43 23.75
N ILE A 827 -41.48 -81.31 25.06
CA ILE A 827 -40.68 -80.48 25.98
C ILE A 827 -39.73 -81.38 26.76
N ALA A 828 -38.44 -81.06 26.72
CA ALA A 828 -37.40 -81.70 27.50
C ALA A 828 -37.01 -80.83 28.70
N THR A 829 -37.22 -81.35 29.91
CA THR A 829 -36.88 -80.69 31.17
C THR A 829 -35.59 -81.29 31.72
N THR A 830 -34.55 -80.48 31.87
CA THR A 830 -33.22 -80.95 32.29
C THR A 830 -33.17 -81.42 33.74
N THR A 831 -32.71 -82.66 33.98
CA THR A 831 -32.65 -83.26 35.33
C THR A 831 -31.33 -82.98 36.07
N ALA A 832 -30.33 -82.49 35.34
CA ALA A 832 -29.02 -82.03 35.80
C ALA A 832 -28.56 -80.83 34.96
N ASN A 833 -27.44 -80.18 35.32
CA ASN A 833 -26.80 -79.20 34.45
C ASN A 833 -26.28 -79.91 33.19
N LEU A 834 -26.76 -79.53 32.01
CA LEU A 834 -26.60 -80.31 30.78
C LEU A 834 -25.90 -79.50 29.68
N ASN A 835 -24.76 -80.02 29.22
CA ASN A 835 -24.00 -79.43 28.11
C ASN A 835 -24.82 -79.48 26.82
N VAL A 836 -24.98 -78.31 26.20
CA VAL A 836 -25.53 -78.13 24.84
C VAL A 836 -24.39 -78.20 23.85
N ARG A 837 -24.56 -78.96 22.77
CA ARG A 837 -23.47 -79.33 21.86
C ARG A 837 -23.72 -79.03 20.40
N SER A 838 -22.64 -78.95 19.62
CA SER A 838 -22.67 -78.71 18.17
C SER A 838 -23.23 -79.90 17.38
N GLU A 839 -22.99 -81.12 17.84
CA GLU A 839 -23.37 -82.37 17.15
C GLU A 839 -23.76 -83.47 18.16
N PRO A 840 -24.51 -84.52 17.74
CA PRO A 840 -24.87 -85.68 18.57
C PRO A 840 -23.67 -86.53 19.08
N GLY A 841 -22.98 -86.10 20.13
CA GLY A 841 -21.87 -86.87 20.71
C GLY A 841 -21.31 -86.31 22.02
N SER A 842 -20.63 -87.14 22.81
CA SER A 842 -19.97 -86.70 24.06
C SER A 842 -18.71 -85.85 23.84
N ASN A 843 -18.18 -85.87 22.61
CA ASN A 843 -16.88 -85.30 22.25
C ASN A 843 -17.02 -84.07 21.32
N SER A 844 -18.24 -83.74 20.89
CA SER A 844 -18.53 -82.54 20.09
C SER A 844 -18.49 -81.26 20.93
N HIS A 845 -18.24 -80.12 20.29
CA HIS A 845 -18.05 -78.82 20.96
C HIS A 845 -19.25 -78.43 21.83
N VAL A 846 -18.98 -77.78 22.96
CA VAL A 846 -19.99 -77.38 23.96
C VAL A 846 -20.34 -75.90 23.76
N TYR A 847 -21.47 -75.65 23.11
CA TYR A 847 -22.05 -74.31 22.91
C TYR A 847 -22.52 -73.62 24.19
N GLY A 848 -22.71 -74.36 25.28
CA GLY A 848 -23.07 -73.83 26.60
C GLY A 848 -23.67 -74.90 27.51
N VAL A 849 -24.31 -74.48 28.61
CA VAL A 849 -24.90 -75.37 29.61
C VAL A 849 -26.30 -74.89 29.94
N LEU A 850 -27.28 -75.80 29.92
CA LEU A 850 -28.61 -75.57 30.49
C LEU A 850 -28.58 -75.93 31.98
N PRO A 851 -28.91 -75.02 32.91
CA PRO A 851 -29.05 -75.36 34.33
C PRO A 851 -30.15 -76.38 34.57
N LYS A 852 -30.01 -77.23 35.59
CA LYS A 852 -31.07 -78.17 36.03
C LYS A 852 -32.42 -77.45 36.18
N GLY A 853 -33.48 -78.06 35.64
CA GLY A 853 -34.85 -77.54 35.65
C GLY A 853 -35.18 -76.65 34.45
N THR A 854 -34.22 -76.38 33.55
CA THR A 854 -34.50 -75.66 32.30
C THR A 854 -35.31 -76.54 31.36
N GLU A 855 -36.44 -76.01 30.87
CA GLU A 855 -37.28 -76.60 29.82
C GLU A 855 -36.84 -76.10 28.44
N VAL A 856 -36.69 -77.01 27.48
CA VAL A 856 -36.40 -76.70 26.06
C VAL A 856 -37.25 -77.53 25.12
N ASN A 857 -37.40 -77.08 23.87
CA ASN A 857 -38.23 -77.75 22.86
C ASN A 857 -37.38 -78.70 22.05
N VAL A 858 -37.82 -79.94 21.94
CA VAL A 858 -37.22 -80.95 21.06
C VAL A 858 -37.75 -80.73 19.64
N ILE A 859 -36.84 -80.48 18.69
CA ILE A 859 -37.11 -80.36 17.26
C ILE A 859 -37.11 -81.76 16.62
N SER A 860 -36.10 -82.57 16.94
CA SER A 860 -35.91 -83.94 16.45
C SER A 860 -35.17 -84.80 17.47
N ASN A 861 -35.11 -86.12 17.23
CA ASN A 861 -34.30 -87.04 18.01
C ASN A 861 -33.36 -87.86 17.09
N THR A 862 -32.09 -87.96 17.46
CA THR A 862 -31.06 -88.73 16.73
C THR A 862 -30.33 -89.62 17.73
N GLY A 863 -30.77 -90.88 17.84
CA GLY A 863 -30.28 -91.80 18.88
C GLY A 863 -30.53 -91.25 20.29
N ASN A 864 -29.51 -91.25 21.14
CA ASN A 864 -29.57 -90.77 22.52
C ASN A 864 -29.35 -89.24 22.65
N TRP A 865 -29.74 -88.49 21.63
CA TRP A 865 -29.63 -87.03 21.56
C TRP A 865 -30.91 -86.40 21.03
N TYR A 866 -31.34 -85.32 21.67
CA TYR A 866 -32.41 -84.45 21.20
C TYR A 866 -31.80 -83.21 20.54
N GLU A 867 -32.27 -82.90 19.33
CA GLU A 867 -32.06 -81.62 18.68
C GLU A 867 -32.99 -80.58 19.32
N ILE A 868 -32.46 -79.42 19.69
CA ILE A 868 -33.20 -78.36 20.37
C ILE A 868 -33.01 -77.00 19.70
N SER A 869 -34.00 -76.13 19.89
CA SER A 869 -33.78 -74.69 19.70
C SER A 869 -32.92 -74.15 20.84
N TYR A 870 -31.80 -73.49 20.51
CA TYR A 870 -30.86 -72.94 21.48
C TYR A 870 -30.44 -71.51 21.10
N GLY A 871 -29.94 -70.76 22.09
CA GLY A 871 -29.72 -69.31 22.04
C GLY A 871 -28.87 -68.80 20.88
N THR A 872 -28.99 -67.49 20.63
CA THR A 872 -28.19 -66.78 19.62
C THR A 872 -26.71 -66.79 19.98
N TRP A 873 -26.36 -66.42 21.21
CA TRP A 873 -24.99 -66.46 21.72
C TRP A 873 -24.64 -67.87 22.19
N ARG A 874 -23.47 -68.35 21.78
CA ARG A 874 -22.92 -69.67 22.09
C ARG A 874 -21.42 -69.56 22.32
N ASN A 875 -20.85 -70.45 23.12
CA ASN A 875 -19.40 -70.57 23.26
C ASN A 875 -18.75 -70.82 21.88
N ALA A 876 -17.74 -70.03 21.53
CA ALA A 876 -16.98 -70.16 20.30
C ALA A 876 -16.13 -71.44 20.29
N THR A 877 -15.84 -71.98 19.11
CA THR A 877 -14.77 -72.98 18.95
C THR A 877 -13.40 -72.29 19.00
N GLN A 878 -12.34 -73.09 19.14
CA GLN A 878 -10.97 -72.57 18.99
C GLN A 878 -10.75 -71.95 17.60
N SER A 879 -11.26 -72.58 16.53
CA SER A 879 -11.09 -72.10 15.16
C SER A 879 -11.88 -70.82 14.86
N ASP A 880 -13.09 -70.65 15.43
CA ASP A 880 -13.81 -69.37 15.33
C ASP A 880 -13.00 -68.26 16.02
N THR A 881 -12.47 -68.55 17.21
CA THR A 881 -11.70 -67.58 18.01
C THR A 881 -10.39 -67.20 17.30
N GLU A 882 -9.69 -68.17 16.71
CA GLU A 882 -8.47 -67.96 15.91
C GLU A 882 -8.72 -67.08 14.67
N LEU A 883 -9.85 -67.27 13.98
CA LEU A 883 -10.21 -66.50 12.79
C LEU A 883 -10.24 -64.99 13.07
N TYR A 884 -10.82 -64.57 14.20
CA TYR A 884 -10.90 -63.16 14.60
C TYR A 884 -9.68 -62.67 15.41
N LEU A 885 -8.97 -63.57 16.10
CA LEU A 885 -7.77 -63.23 16.86
C LEU A 885 -6.54 -63.02 15.96
N ASN A 886 -6.44 -63.68 14.81
CA ASN A 886 -5.31 -63.50 13.89
C ASN A 886 -5.37 -62.14 13.16
N PRO A 887 -4.39 -61.23 13.35
CA PRO A 887 -4.35 -59.95 12.64
C PRO A 887 -4.31 -60.08 11.10
N ASP A 888 -3.72 -61.16 10.58
CA ASP A 888 -3.63 -61.37 9.11
C ASP A 888 -5.01 -61.66 8.47
N ASN A 889 -6.00 -62.07 9.28
CA ASN A 889 -7.39 -62.27 8.86
C ASN A 889 -8.28 -61.02 9.08
N ASN A 890 -7.73 -59.91 9.58
CA ASN A 890 -8.50 -58.76 10.03
C ASN A 890 -8.55 -57.63 9.00
N ASP A 891 -9.73 -57.01 8.87
CA ASP A 891 -9.85 -55.70 8.21
C ASP A 891 -9.00 -54.64 8.93
N GLU A 892 -8.24 -53.85 8.17
CA GLU A 892 -7.34 -52.79 8.66
C GLU A 892 -8.01 -51.81 9.64
N PHE A 893 -9.33 -51.56 9.53
CA PHE A 893 -10.05 -50.67 10.43
C PHE A 893 -10.22 -51.23 11.85
N GLN A 894 -10.04 -52.53 12.06
CA GLN A 894 -9.91 -53.09 13.41
C GLN A 894 -8.59 -52.63 14.08
N HIS A 895 -7.61 -52.22 13.28
CA HIS A 895 -6.34 -51.65 13.69
C HIS A 895 -6.29 -50.13 13.55
N LEU A 896 -7.40 -49.44 13.28
CA LEU A 896 -7.49 -47.97 13.27
C LEU A 896 -7.07 -47.41 14.64
N ASP A 897 -6.24 -46.37 14.64
CA ASP A 897 -5.73 -45.74 15.86
C ASP A 897 -6.76 -44.76 16.44
N LEU A 898 -7.57 -45.29 17.36
CA LEU A 898 -8.65 -44.59 18.05
C LEU A 898 -8.15 -43.50 19.01
N SER A 899 -6.84 -43.39 19.24
CA SER A 899 -6.23 -42.26 20.00
C SER A 899 -5.95 -41.03 19.13
N SER A 900 -6.42 -41.03 17.87
CA SER A 900 -6.16 -39.96 16.91
C SER A 900 -7.43 -39.53 16.16
N THR A 901 -7.55 -38.23 15.87
CA THR A 901 -8.65 -37.66 15.09
C THR A 901 -8.63 -38.13 13.63
N ALA A 902 -9.80 -38.26 13.01
CA ALA A 902 -9.96 -38.51 11.58
C ALA A 902 -9.82 -37.22 10.75
N GLY A 903 -9.88 -36.05 11.40
CA GLY A 903 -9.89 -34.73 10.77
C GLY A 903 -11.29 -34.22 10.41
N ALA A 904 -12.36 -34.82 10.94
CA ALA A 904 -13.72 -34.48 10.55
C ALA A 904 -14.13 -33.05 10.96
N THR A 905 -14.84 -32.34 10.10
CA THR A 905 -15.49 -31.07 10.46
C THR A 905 -16.84 -31.28 11.14
N VAL A 906 -17.27 -30.30 11.93
CA VAL A 906 -18.61 -30.26 12.55
C VAL A 906 -19.73 -30.35 11.50
N ALA A 907 -19.49 -29.80 10.29
CA ALA A 907 -20.44 -29.86 9.18
C ALA A 907 -20.58 -31.28 8.61
N GLU A 908 -19.46 -31.98 8.37
CA GLU A 908 -19.46 -33.38 7.90
C GLU A 908 -20.12 -34.31 8.94
N LEU A 909 -19.80 -34.16 10.24
CA LEU A 909 -20.45 -34.94 11.28
C LEU A 909 -21.96 -34.66 11.36
N ASN A 910 -22.38 -33.40 11.28
CA ASN A 910 -23.81 -33.05 11.30
C ASN A 910 -24.56 -33.54 10.05
N ALA A 911 -23.90 -33.61 8.89
CA ALA A 911 -24.47 -34.22 7.70
C ALA A 911 -24.69 -35.74 7.88
N PHE A 912 -23.73 -36.44 8.49
CA PHE A 912 -23.83 -37.89 8.78
C PHE A 912 -24.84 -38.22 9.90
N LEU A 913 -24.95 -37.35 10.91
CA LEU A 913 -25.86 -37.49 12.05
C LEU A 913 -27.33 -37.15 11.73
N LYS A 914 -27.64 -36.74 10.50
CA LYS A 914 -29.00 -36.45 10.06
C LYS A 914 -29.89 -37.70 10.11
N GLY A 915 -31.07 -37.57 10.71
CA GLY A 915 -32.01 -38.68 10.94
C GLY A 915 -31.61 -39.65 12.05
N LYS A 916 -30.57 -39.35 12.85
CA LYS A 916 -30.04 -40.25 13.90
C LYS A 916 -30.64 -39.98 15.29
N GLY A 917 -31.96 -39.80 15.33
CA GLY A 917 -32.71 -39.57 16.56
C GLY A 917 -32.14 -38.38 17.36
N ILE A 918 -31.89 -38.59 18.66
CA ILE A 918 -31.37 -37.53 19.54
C ILE A 918 -29.91 -37.13 19.27
N LEU A 919 -29.21 -37.80 18.34
CA LEU A 919 -27.82 -37.49 17.97
C LEU A 919 -27.73 -36.47 16.81
N GLU A 920 -28.84 -36.14 16.15
CA GLU A 920 -28.87 -35.16 15.05
C GLU A 920 -28.42 -33.77 15.54
N GLY A 921 -27.52 -33.13 14.78
CA GLY A 921 -26.96 -31.82 15.11
C GLY A 921 -25.87 -31.81 16.20
N LEU A 922 -25.58 -32.95 16.85
CA LEU A 922 -24.61 -33.04 17.95
C LEU A 922 -23.15 -33.27 17.51
N GLY A 923 -22.80 -33.04 16.24
CA GLY A 923 -21.43 -33.17 15.73
C GLY A 923 -20.41 -32.35 16.52
N GLN A 924 -20.78 -31.16 17.01
CA GLN A 924 -19.93 -30.35 17.90
C GLN A 924 -19.60 -31.09 19.20
N ALA A 925 -20.55 -31.82 19.80
CA ALA A 925 -20.33 -32.60 21.01
C ALA A 925 -19.34 -33.74 20.78
N PHE A 926 -19.44 -34.43 19.63
CA PHE A 926 -18.49 -35.49 19.25
C PHE A 926 -17.09 -34.96 18.96
N ILE A 927 -16.97 -33.78 18.33
CA ILE A 927 -15.68 -33.09 18.17
C ILE A 927 -15.09 -32.70 19.53
N ASP A 928 -15.86 -32.08 20.42
CA ASP A 928 -15.36 -31.63 21.72
C ASP A 928 -15.02 -32.80 22.66
N ALA A 929 -15.78 -33.89 22.59
CA ALA A 929 -15.46 -35.17 23.21
C ALA A 929 -14.13 -35.75 22.70
N SER A 930 -13.91 -35.70 21.38
CA SER A 930 -12.64 -36.08 20.74
C SER A 930 -11.47 -35.23 21.25
N LYS A 931 -11.63 -33.89 21.37
CA LYS A 931 -10.58 -33.02 21.95
C LYS A 931 -10.29 -33.32 23.42
N ALA A 932 -11.34 -33.42 24.24
CA ALA A 932 -11.22 -33.48 25.69
C ALA A 932 -10.60 -34.79 26.19
N HIS A 933 -10.78 -35.88 25.44
CA HIS A 933 -10.37 -37.23 25.85
C HIS A 933 -9.44 -37.93 24.85
N ASN A 934 -9.02 -37.21 23.78
CA ASN A 934 -8.17 -37.68 22.70
C ASN A 934 -8.66 -39.03 22.13
N VAL A 935 -9.91 -39.05 21.67
CA VAL A 935 -10.59 -40.23 21.10
C VAL A 935 -11.13 -39.89 19.71
N ASN A 936 -10.88 -40.75 18.72
CA ASN A 936 -11.35 -40.59 17.34
C ASN A 936 -12.86 -40.27 17.27
N GLU A 937 -13.21 -39.11 16.70
CA GLU A 937 -14.60 -38.63 16.67
C GLU A 937 -15.54 -39.53 15.87
N LEU A 938 -15.05 -40.17 14.79
CA LEU A 938 -15.85 -41.12 14.01
C LEU A 938 -16.09 -42.40 14.78
N TYR A 939 -15.14 -42.88 15.57
CA TYR A 939 -15.37 -43.99 16.48
C TYR A 939 -16.40 -43.65 17.56
N LEU A 940 -16.34 -42.46 18.17
CA LEU A 940 -17.37 -42.01 19.12
C LEU A 940 -18.77 -41.99 18.48
N VAL A 941 -18.90 -41.46 17.26
CA VAL A 941 -20.16 -41.49 16.50
C VAL A 941 -20.60 -42.93 16.18
N SER A 942 -19.70 -43.78 15.68
CA SER A 942 -19.97 -45.19 15.38
C SER A 942 -20.50 -45.94 16.59
N HIS A 943 -19.84 -45.76 17.73
CA HIS A 943 -20.16 -46.46 18.96
C HIS A 943 -21.47 -45.95 19.56
N ALA A 944 -21.67 -44.63 19.63
CA ALA A 944 -22.94 -44.07 20.05
C ALA A 944 -24.11 -44.54 19.18
N LEU A 945 -23.95 -44.59 17.84
CA LEU A 945 -24.99 -45.08 16.94
C LEU A 945 -25.35 -46.55 17.17
N LEU A 946 -24.39 -47.39 17.58
CA LEU A 946 -24.65 -48.79 17.95
C LEU A 946 -25.39 -48.88 19.29
N GLU A 947 -24.79 -48.36 20.37
CA GLU A 947 -25.31 -48.50 21.75
C GLU A 947 -26.69 -47.81 21.95
N THR A 948 -26.99 -46.78 21.16
CA THR A 948 -28.26 -46.04 21.21
C THR A 948 -29.30 -46.49 20.17
N GLY A 949 -28.96 -47.44 19.28
CA GLY A 949 -29.84 -47.85 18.18
C GLY A 949 -30.20 -46.67 17.27
N ASN A 950 -29.20 -46.02 16.66
CA ASN A 950 -29.32 -44.77 15.90
C ASN A 950 -30.01 -43.63 16.68
N GLY A 951 -29.66 -43.45 17.96
CA GLY A 951 -30.16 -42.35 18.80
C GLY A 951 -31.62 -42.47 19.25
N THR A 952 -32.18 -43.69 19.26
CA THR A 952 -33.62 -43.94 19.56
C THR A 952 -33.87 -44.69 20.86
N SER A 953 -32.86 -45.29 21.50
CA SER A 953 -33.05 -46.06 22.73
C SER A 953 -33.59 -45.19 23.87
N LYS A 954 -34.32 -45.80 24.81
CA LYS A 954 -34.89 -45.08 25.97
C LYS A 954 -33.82 -44.47 26.89
N LEU A 955 -32.64 -45.08 26.96
CA LEU A 955 -31.51 -44.57 27.74
C LEU A 955 -30.82 -43.37 27.04
N ALA A 956 -30.78 -43.39 25.71
CA ALA A 956 -30.26 -42.30 24.88
C ALA A 956 -31.21 -41.10 24.82
N THR A 957 -32.52 -41.35 24.68
CA THR A 957 -33.57 -40.31 24.67
C THR A 957 -33.91 -39.76 26.06
N GLY A 958 -33.35 -40.40 27.10
CA GLY A 958 -33.22 -39.92 28.47
C GLY A 958 -34.29 -40.44 29.42
N ILE A 959 -33.86 -40.80 30.63
CA ILE A 959 -34.67 -41.36 31.72
C ILE A 959 -34.69 -40.37 32.88
N GLU A 960 -35.79 -40.30 33.63
CA GLU A 960 -35.89 -39.47 34.82
C GLU A 960 -35.39 -40.24 36.06
N VAL A 961 -34.44 -39.65 36.78
CA VAL A 961 -33.88 -40.16 38.04
C VAL A 961 -33.93 -39.02 39.06
N ASN A 962 -34.60 -39.23 40.19
CA ASN A 962 -34.74 -38.24 41.28
C ASN A 962 -35.18 -36.83 40.79
N GLY A 963 -36.17 -36.75 39.90
CA GLY A 963 -36.69 -35.49 39.34
C GLY A 963 -35.81 -34.83 38.28
N LYS A 964 -34.69 -35.46 37.87
CA LYS A 964 -33.74 -34.96 36.88
C LYS A 964 -33.71 -35.90 35.67
N LYS A 965 -33.97 -35.39 34.47
CA LYS A 965 -33.84 -36.18 33.24
C LYS A 965 -32.36 -36.29 32.84
N VAL A 966 -31.90 -37.51 32.62
CA VAL A 966 -30.48 -37.85 32.40
C VAL A 966 -30.32 -38.80 31.20
N TYR A 967 -29.17 -38.69 30.54
CA TYR A 967 -28.91 -39.24 29.20
C TYR A 967 -27.60 -40.05 29.21
N ASN A 968 -27.54 -41.18 28.50
CA ASN A 968 -26.32 -41.98 28.37
C ASN A 968 -26.24 -42.56 26.95
N MET A 969 -25.17 -42.20 26.23
CA MET A 969 -25.03 -42.45 24.79
C MET A 969 -24.11 -43.64 24.45
N PHE A 970 -23.51 -44.30 25.43
CA PHE A 970 -22.54 -45.39 25.22
C PHE A 970 -22.78 -46.60 26.13
N GLY A 971 -23.99 -46.75 26.67
CA GLY A 971 -24.36 -47.90 27.52
C GLY A 971 -23.56 -48.00 28.84
N ILE A 972 -22.92 -46.93 29.30
CA ILE A 972 -21.99 -46.99 30.45
C ILE A 972 -22.75 -47.42 31.72
N ASN A 973 -22.30 -48.51 32.35
CA ASN A 973 -22.95 -49.23 33.46
C ASN A 973 -24.36 -49.79 33.15
N ALA A 974 -24.73 -50.00 31.89
CA ALA A 974 -25.99 -50.63 31.48
C ALA A 974 -25.88 -52.17 31.39
N TYR A 975 -25.78 -52.86 32.53
CA TYR A 975 -25.72 -54.32 32.57
C TYR A 975 -27.03 -54.99 32.12
N ASP A 976 -26.98 -56.18 31.51
CA ASP A 976 -28.15 -56.93 31.01
C ASP A 976 -29.28 -57.12 32.04
N SER A 977 -28.94 -57.24 33.33
CA SER A 977 -29.89 -57.39 34.43
C SER A 977 -30.61 -56.09 34.82
N CYS A 978 -30.12 -54.93 34.40
CA CYS A 978 -30.64 -53.61 34.79
C CYS A 978 -30.31 -52.47 33.78
N PRO A 979 -30.43 -52.67 32.45
CA PRO A 979 -29.75 -51.80 31.49
C PRO A 979 -30.28 -50.37 31.49
N GLN A 980 -31.58 -50.18 31.75
CA GLN A 980 -32.18 -48.85 31.88
C GLN A 980 -31.90 -48.19 33.23
N THR A 981 -31.97 -48.93 34.34
CA THR A 981 -31.86 -48.36 35.70
C THR A 981 -30.42 -48.12 36.11
N CYS A 982 -29.52 -49.10 35.94
CA CYS A 982 -28.10 -48.94 36.25
C CYS A 982 -27.44 -47.89 35.35
N GLY A 983 -27.74 -47.90 34.04
CA GLY A 983 -27.19 -46.94 33.07
C GLY A 983 -27.69 -45.50 33.24
N SER A 984 -28.91 -45.29 33.78
CA SER A 984 -29.42 -43.95 34.08
C SER A 984 -29.03 -43.45 35.46
N GLN A 985 -28.91 -44.32 36.47
CA GLN A 985 -28.32 -43.98 37.76
C GLN A 985 -26.88 -43.46 37.58
N LYS A 986 -26.06 -44.12 36.76
CA LYS A 986 -24.71 -43.64 36.43
C LYS A 986 -24.72 -42.27 35.71
N ALA A 987 -25.68 -42.05 34.80
CA ALA A 987 -25.84 -40.77 34.12
C ALA A 987 -26.23 -39.62 35.07
N TYR A 988 -26.96 -39.92 36.14
CA TYR A 988 -27.32 -38.96 37.19
C TYR A 988 -26.09 -38.58 38.04
N GLU A 989 -25.29 -39.56 38.45
CA GLU A 989 -24.04 -39.36 39.20
C GLU A 989 -23.04 -38.48 38.42
N GLU A 990 -22.85 -38.75 37.13
CA GLU A 990 -21.98 -37.97 36.24
C GLU A 990 -22.61 -36.66 35.73
N ASN A 991 -23.81 -36.31 36.20
CA ASN A 991 -24.55 -35.10 35.82
C ASN A 991 -24.79 -34.92 34.31
N TRP A 992 -25.04 -36.02 33.59
CA TRP A 992 -25.37 -36.05 32.17
C TRP A 992 -26.83 -35.66 31.91
N ASP A 993 -27.18 -34.42 32.27
CA ASP A 993 -28.53 -33.83 32.10
C ASP A 993 -28.78 -33.21 30.71
N THR A 994 -27.83 -33.34 29.79
CA THR A 994 -28.04 -33.03 28.37
C THR A 994 -27.37 -34.08 27.48
N PRO A 995 -27.85 -34.29 26.24
CA PRO A 995 -27.16 -35.11 25.24
C PRO A 995 -25.70 -34.71 25.02
N TYR A 996 -25.39 -33.40 25.01
CA TYR A 996 -24.01 -32.90 24.88
C TYR A 996 -23.11 -33.40 26.03
N LYS A 997 -23.56 -33.25 27.29
CA LYS A 997 -22.80 -33.73 28.46
C LYS A 997 -22.63 -35.26 28.44
N ALA A 998 -23.65 -36.00 28.01
CA ALA A 998 -23.58 -37.45 27.88
C ALA A 998 -22.56 -37.93 26.82
N ILE A 999 -22.39 -37.16 25.73
CA ILE A 999 -21.38 -37.45 24.69
C ILE A 999 -19.97 -37.13 25.20
N VAL A 1000 -19.74 -35.93 25.71
CA VAL A 1000 -18.41 -35.50 26.19
C VAL A 1000 -17.98 -36.32 27.42
N GLY A 1001 -18.82 -36.35 28.46
CA GLY A 1001 -18.53 -37.09 29.68
C GLY A 1001 -18.50 -38.61 29.48
N GLY A 1002 -19.25 -39.16 28.52
CA GLY A 1002 -19.19 -40.57 28.18
C GLY A 1002 -17.91 -40.96 27.43
N ALA A 1003 -17.41 -40.09 26.54
CA ALA A 1003 -16.13 -40.31 25.86
C ALA A 1003 -14.93 -40.31 26.81
N LYS A 1004 -15.03 -39.64 27.98
CA LYS A 1004 -14.03 -39.74 29.05
C LYS A 1004 -13.76 -41.19 29.45
N PHE A 1005 -14.82 -41.96 29.71
CA PHE A 1005 -14.69 -43.38 30.08
C PHE A 1005 -14.03 -44.18 28.96
N ILE A 1006 -14.45 -43.99 27.71
CA ILE A 1006 -13.84 -44.66 26.54
C ILE A 1006 -12.34 -44.35 26.41
N GLY A 1007 -11.95 -43.08 26.61
CA GLY A 1007 -10.57 -42.63 26.60
C GLY A 1007 -9.73 -43.21 27.75
N GLU A 1008 -10.19 -43.07 28.99
CA GLU A 1008 -9.44 -43.43 30.20
C GLU A 1008 -9.43 -44.94 30.49
N ASP A 1009 -10.57 -45.64 30.34
CA ASP A 1009 -10.67 -47.07 30.67
C ASP A 1009 -10.00 -48.00 29.64
N TYR A 1010 -9.84 -47.54 28.39
CA TYR A 1010 -9.35 -48.35 27.27
C TYR A 1010 -8.20 -47.70 26.49
N ILE A 1011 -8.45 -46.58 25.80
CA ILE A 1011 -7.54 -46.08 24.76
C ILE A 1011 -6.19 -45.63 25.35
N HIS A 1012 -6.24 -44.84 26.42
CA HIS A 1012 -5.06 -44.31 27.12
C HIS A 1012 -4.70 -45.10 28.38
N ASN A 1013 -5.29 -46.29 28.58
CA ASN A 1013 -5.02 -47.12 29.74
C ASN A 1013 -3.60 -47.72 29.69
N ALA A 1014 -3.16 -48.36 30.79
CA ALA A 1014 -1.80 -48.91 30.90
C ALA A 1014 -1.43 -49.94 29.80
N ASN A 1015 -2.42 -50.65 29.22
CA ASN A 1015 -2.24 -51.60 28.13
C ASN A 1015 -2.33 -50.93 26.73
N LYS A 1016 -2.64 -49.63 26.67
CA LYS A 1016 -2.82 -48.82 25.44
C LYS A 1016 -3.75 -49.49 24.42
N GLN A 1017 -5.00 -49.72 24.81
CA GLN A 1017 -5.99 -50.40 23.96
C GLN A 1017 -6.59 -49.42 22.93
N ASN A 1018 -5.72 -48.77 22.16
CA ASN A 1018 -6.05 -47.70 21.21
C ASN A 1018 -6.54 -48.18 19.83
N THR A 1019 -6.91 -49.45 19.67
CA THR A 1019 -7.53 -49.97 18.44
C THR A 1019 -8.65 -50.96 18.81
N LEU A 1020 -9.65 -51.13 17.96
CA LEU A 1020 -10.75 -52.09 18.19
C LEU A 1020 -10.22 -53.51 18.47
N TYR A 1021 -9.18 -53.92 17.74
CA TYR A 1021 -8.46 -55.16 17.99
C TYR A 1021 -7.90 -55.25 19.41
N LYS A 1022 -7.19 -54.22 19.88
CA LYS A 1022 -6.62 -54.21 21.24
C LYS A 1022 -7.70 -54.11 22.32
N MET A 1023 -8.81 -53.41 22.05
CA MET A 1023 -9.99 -53.37 22.92
C MET A 1023 -10.64 -54.75 23.05
N ARG A 1024 -10.72 -55.53 21.97
CA ARG A 1024 -11.26 -56.89 21.98
C ARG A 1024 -10.31 -57.91 22.61
N TRP A 1025 -9.03 -57.91 22.27
CA TRP A 1025 -8.13 -59.03 22.58
C TRP A 1025 -7.10 -58.76 23.69
N ASN A 1026 -6.74 -57.49 23.93
CA ASN A 1026 -5.73 -57.06 24.91
C ASN A 1026 -4.42 -57.89 24.91
N PRO A 1027 -3.68 -57.94 23.78
CA PRO A 1027 -2.41 -58.68 23.69
C PRO A 1027 -1.33 -58.20 24.65
N SER A 1028 -1.34 -56.92 25.05
CA SER A 1028 -0.38 -56.37 26.03
C SER A 1028 -0.53 -57.04 27.40
N ALA A 1029 -1.75 -57.24 27.88
CA ALA A 1029 -1.98 -57.99 29.12
C ALA A 1029 -1.61 -59.48 29.00
N MET A 1030 -1.86 -60.09 27.84
CA MET A 1030 -1.50 -61.49 27.58
C MET A 1030 0.02 -61.71 27.59
N GLU A 1031 0.79 -60.79 26.99
CA GLU A 1031 2.26 -60.78 27.07
C GLU A 1031 2.75 -60.53 28.49
N ALA A 1032 2.24 -59.49 29.17
CA ALA A 1032 2.76 -59.04 30.46
C ALA A 1032 2.43 -59.99 31.64
N THR A 1033 1.35 -60.78 31.55
CA THR A 1033 0.85 -61.59 32.67
C THR A 1033 0.64 -63.07 32.36
N GLY A 1034 0.71 -63.49 31.09
CA GLY A 1034 0.35 -64.84 30.66
C GLY A 1034 -1.15 -65.18 30.84
N LYS A 1035 -2.01 -64.16 31.01
CA LYS A 1035 -3.45 -64.29 31.25
C LYS A 1035 -4.23 -63.25 30.45
N PHE A 1036 -5.53 -63.45 30.30
CA PHE A 1036 -6.40 -62.47 29.66
C PHE A 1036 -6.51 -61.20 30.51
N GLY A 1037 -6.47 -60.03 29.86
CA GLY A 1037 -6.71 -58.73 30.49
C GLY A 1037 -8.14 -58.24 30.32
N ARG A 1038 -8.36 -56.94 30.59
CA ARG A 1038 -9.63 -56.25 30.31
C ARG A 1038 -9.94 -56.29 28.81
N GLN A 1039 -11.13 -56.77 28.44
CA GLN A 1039 -11.64 -56.84 27.07
C GLN A 1039 -12.98 -56.09 27.00
N TYR A 1040 -13.28 -55.45 25.88
CA TYR A 1040 -14.51 -54.66 25.72
C TYR A 1040 -15.77 -55.52 25.53
N ALA A 1041 -15.63 -56.69 24.91
CA ALA A 1041 -16.74 -57.57 24.55
C ALA A 1041 -16.31 -59.04 24.54
N THR A 1042 -17.28 -59.93 24.76
CA THR A 1042 -17.12 -61.39 24.77
C THR A 1042 -17.29 -62.00 23.37
N ASP A 1043 -18.11 -61.37 22.53
CA ASP A 1043 -18.27 -61.67 21.11
C ASP A 1043 -16.94 -61.56 20.36
N ILE A 1044 -16.42 -62.69 19.85
CA ILE A 1044 -15.20 -62.75 19.05
C ILE A 1044 -15.26 -61.83 17.81
N GLY A 1045 -16.45 -61.64 17.24
CA GLY A 1045 -16.67 -60.81 16.05
C GLY A 1045 -16.86 -59.33 16.33
N TRP A 1046 -16.83 -58.88 17.59
CA TRP A 1046 -17.19 -57.50 17.97
C TRP A 1046 -16.40 -56.44 17.20
N ALA A 1047 -15.07 -56.59 17.10
CA ALA A 1047 -14.21 -55.61 16.43
C ALA A 1047 -14.54 -55.49 14.93
N ALA A 1048 -14.76 -56.62 14.25
CA ALA A 1048 -15.16 -56.65 12.84
C ALA A 1048 -16.55 -56.02 12.62
N LYS A 1049 -17.50 -56.23 13.56
CA LYS A 1049 -18.86 -55.67 13.48
C LYS A 1049 -18.91 -54.13 13.57
N GLN A 1050 -17.88 -53.47 14.13
CA GLN A 1050 -17.77 -51.99 14.13
C GLN A 1050 -17.31 -51.40 12.78
N VAL A 1051 -16.58 -52.17 11.98
CA VAL A 1051 -15.82 -51.66 10.82
C VAL A 1051 -16.70 -50.99 9.77
N THR A 1052 -17.86 -51.57 9.44
CA THR A 1052 -18.71 -51.08 8.35
C THR A 1052 -19.18 -49.64 8.58
N ASN A 1053 -19.56 -49.29 9.81
CA ASN A 1053 -19.97 -47.93 10.14
C ASN A 1053 -18.79 -46.96 10.04
N LEU A 1054 -17.65 -47.32 10.63
CA LEU A 1054 -16.40 -46.53 10.54
C LEU A 1054 -16.00 -46.26 9.09
N LYS A 1055 -15.91 -47.29 8.24
CA LYS A 1055 -15.58 -47.14 6.82
C LYS A 1055 -16.57 -46.22 6.10
N ASN A 1056 -17.88 -46.36 6.37
CA ASN A 1056 -18.90 -45.49 5.78
C ASN A 1056 -18.72 -44.01 6.17
N MET A 1057 -18.39 -43.70 7.43
CA MET A 1057 -18.11 -42.31 7.84
C MET A 1057 -16.80 -41.77 7.25
N TYR A 1058 -15.73 -42.55 7.28
CA TYR A 1058 -14.45 -42.18 6.67
C TYR A 1058 -14.60 -41.86 5.17
N ASN A 1059 -15.43 -42.62 4.45
CA ASN A 1059 -15.77 -42.39 3.05
C ASN A 1059 -16.66 -41.14 2.81
N THR A 1060 -17.25 -40.53 3.85
CA THR A 1060 -18.01 -39.27 3.74
C THR A 1060 -17.18 -38.02 4.07
N LEU A 1061 -15.96 -38.19 4.61
CA LEU A 1061 -15.07 -37.06 4.83
C LEU A 1061 -14.39 -36.61 3.53
N SER A 1062 -14.24 -35.30 3.37
CA SER A 1062 -13.56 -34.67 2.24
C SER A 1062 -12.05 -34.95 2.19
N ASN A 1063 -11.40 -35.07 3.36
CA ASN A 1063 -9.97 -35.32 3.48
C ASN A 1063 -9.59 -36.11 4.76
N PRO A 1064 -10.03 -37.38 4.90
CA PRO A 1064 -9.76 -38.19 6.09
C PRO A 1064 -8.27 -38.49 6.30
N LEU A 1065 -7.83 -38.48 7.56
CA LEU A 1065 -6.52 -39.00 7.98
C LEU A 1065 -6.63 -40.46 8.44
N PHE A 1066 -5.92 -41.36 7.77
CA PHE A 1066 -5.89 -42.77 8.13
C PHE A 1066 -4.64 -43.08 8.97
N ARG A 1067 -4.82 -43.30 10.27
CA ARG A 1067 -3.76 -43.78 11.17
C ARG A 1067 -4.08 -45.20 11.62
N PHE A 1068 -3.20 -46.15 11.34
CA PHE A 1068 -3.33 -47.56 11.73
C PHE A 1068 -2.20 -47.97 12.68
N ASN A 1069 -2.53 -48.84 13.63
CA ASN A 1069 -1.59 -49.49 14.53
C ASN A 1069 -1.82 -51.01 14.49
N ILE A 1070 -1.23 -51.65 13.48
CA ILE A 1070 -1.39 -53.08 13.20
C ILE A 1070 -0.67 -53.90 14.27
N VAL A 1071 -1.31 -54.97 14.74
CA VAL A 1071 -0.73 -55.87 15.73
C VAL A 1071 0.04 -56.98 15.01
N GLN A 1072 1.24 -57.28 15.50
CA GLN A 1072 2.05 -58.41 15.05
C GLN A 1072 2.40 -59.30 16.24
N TYR A 1073 2.10 -60.59 16.12
CA TYR A 1073 2.61 -61.63 17.02
C TYR A 1073 4.02 -62.08 16.56
N LYS A 1074 4.66 -62.89 17.39
CA LYS A 1074 5.99 -63.45 17.18
C LYS A 1074 6.00 -64.71 16.31
#